data_AF-A0A2N8MXP3-F1
#
_entry.id   AF-A0A2N8MXP3-F1
#
_cell.length_a   1.000
_cell.length_b   1.000
_cell.length_c   1.000
_cell.angle_alpha   90.00
_cell.angle_beta   90.00
_cell.angle_gamma   90.00
#
_symmetry.space_group_name_H-M   'P 1'
#
loop_
_entity.id
_entity.type
_entity.pdbx_description
1 polymer ?
#
loop_
_entity_poly.entity_id
_entity_poly.type
_entity_poly.pdbx_seq_one_letter_code
_entity_poly.pdbx_strand_id
1 'polypeptide(L)'
;MPRSRPSVSAPSGPGRSGRVPVRPAIPLLAGLGGPGLLASPSMTSRSRHPDDNSAGQAVPGTASAELLRSEPGARPRALVLSAGLVSAGAVALAAGALMPVVRGGSPGFTAAPLLVVLALAPAVAVLYAVSTGRPGLTAGLVLGLTALAPGRLLLDLQLLADGSLAARPELFLADRLLALPPAGPGLWPLVAGHLLTLAAGAFAAGTARDEAELAGELDGYRRWRLLGPVLGVAGGIGLLLAPLGSGNAYLLAKNAFEGPTVAMAGYLLLAALLPLTVLVAVSSPSAGVGKGGFAGAGLAALAVGVPPVVAGLVVDRLSVAPGSVLVIVAGLGLFGLAFTRFDVAEAGEAVTGDLAGEARLPGLFWWRLATGGLALLAAAAAVAAALTPVLAANGETPVPETPSRWLLLGAAVVLAVPALFVFVPRLSAFARGVVAATWAGVVLAGAAVLSAALSVTEDKAVDPALFGVDLPLPSPDKVGYSAGPGVTWTFVALALAAVAALAAVITGVVERDDSDDGGMDEPRANGAVLTPVVAAAVLAIAAFGTPVFTAPGYTAPGLWSDFGAASWGLLGALAVVLGLYALVVRSRPIAAAAALAGAALVLGLRAAELPLVGSEYDGSSAGIGFWLALGAAVVSLVAAGMAVAGSRRSE
;
A
#
# COMPACT_ATOMS: atom_id res chain seq x y z
N MET A 1 43.21 -30.37 -35.13
CA MET A 1 44.68 -30.47 -35.32
C MET A 1 45.18 -29.14 -35.91
N PRO A 2 46.36 -28.62 -35.55
CA PRO A 2 46.83 -28.32 -34.19
C PRO A 2 47.50 -26.91 -34.04
N ARG A 3 47.63 -26.45 -32.77
CA ARG A 3 48.78 -25.76 -32.11
C ARG A 3 49.38 -24.50 -32.76
N SER A 4 49.65 -23.39 -32.04
CA SER A 4 50.62 -23.34 -30.93
C SER A 4 50.74 -21.90 -30.35
N ARG A 5 50.80 -21.79 -29.01
CA ARG A 5 51.57 -20.76 -28.24
C ARG A 5 53.05 -21.17 -28.23
N PRO A 6 54.09 -20.32 -28.01
CA PRO A 6 54.41 -19.62 -26.72
C PRO A 6 55.02 -18.20 -26.96
N SER A 7 55.51 -17.37 -26.04
CA SER A 7 56.41 -17.60 -24.91
C SER A 7 56.53 -16.38 -23.96
N VAL A 8 56.89 -16.72 -22.73
CA VAL A 8 57.25 -15.89 -21.56
C VAL A 8 58.69 -15.38 -21.65
N SER A 9 58.98 -14.20 -21.10
CA SER A 9 60.24 -13.91 -20.39
C SER A 9 60.21 -12.59 -19.60
N ALA A 10 60.21 -12.69 -18.27
CA ALA A 10 60.92 -11.78 -17.36
C ALA A 10 62.35 -12.36 -17.14
N PRO A 11 63.39 -11.62 -16.69
CA PRO A 11 63.52 -11.26 -15.27
C PRO A 11 64.36 -10.01 -14.88
N SER A 12 64.30 -9.70 -13.57
CA SER A 12 65.37 -9.25 -12.64
C SER A 12 65.99 -7.83 -12.65
N GLY A 13 65.49 -6.97 -11.73
CA GLY A 13 66.16 -6.26 -10.60
C GLY A 13 67.44 -5.40 -10.80
N PRO A 14 68.04 -4.82 -9.74
CA PRO A 14 67.52 -4.34 -8.43
C PRO A 14 67.98 -2.89 -8.08
N GLY A 15 67.48 -2.28 -7.00
CA GLY A 15 68.04 -1.01 -6.50
C GLY A 15 67.35 -0.40 -5.28
N ARG A 16 67.95 -0.60 -4.10
CA ARG A 16 67.55 -0.11 -2.76
C ARG A 16 67.78 1.40 -2.55
N SER A 17 66.92 2.03 -1.74
CA SER A 17 67.18 2.85 -0.52
C SER A 17 65.95 3.76 -0.31
N GLY A 18 65.32 3.93 0.85
CA GLY A 18 65.73 3.84 2.23
C GLY A 18 65.56 5.23 2.86
N ARG A 19 64.53 5.44 3.69
CA ARG A 19 64.55 6.35 4.87
C ARG A 19 63.21 6.38 5.60
N VAL A 20 63.34 6.27 6.92
CA VAL A 20 62.35 6.38 8.01
C VAL A 20 62.33 7.83 8.51
N PRO A 21 61.23 8.30 9.14
CA PRO A 21 61.35 8.84 10.50
C PRO A 21 60.21 8.32 11.41
N VAL A 22 60.51 7.69 12.56
CA VAL A 22 60.80 8.27 13.90
C VAL A 22 59.55 8.85 14.59
N ARG A 23 59.07 8.09 15.57
CA ARG A 23 58.19 8.51 16.69
C ARG A 23 58.93 9.46 17.63
N PRO A 24 58.21 10.28 18.40
CA PRO A 24 58.61 10.63 19.76
C PRO A 24 57.64 10.04 20.79
N ALA A 25 58.19 9.75 21.97
CA ALA A 25 57.50 9.26 23.15
C ALA A 25 57.90 10.12 24.37
N ILE A 26 56.94 10.30 25.31
CA ILE A 26 57.11 10.47 26.78
C ILE A 26 57.47 11.92 27.24
N PRO A 27 56.86 12.47 28.34
CA PRO A 27 56.86 11.83 29.66
C PRO A 27 55.63 11.82 30.57
N LEU A 28 55.63 10.75 31.36
CA LEU A 28 55.00 10.53 32.66
C LEU A 28 55.59 11.47 33.74
N LEU A 29 54.73 11.96 34.63
CA LEU A 29 55.10 12.31 36.02
C LEU A 29 53.97 11.87 36.95
N ALA A 30 54.38 11.27 38.07
CA ALA A 30 53.57 10.55 39.04
C ALA A 30 53.45 11.32 40.37
N GLY A 31 52.44 10.93 41.16
CA GLY A 31 52.32 11.19 42.60
C GLY A 31 50.87 11.50 43.00
N LEU A 32 50.27 11.04 44.11
CA LEU A 32 50.49 9.98 45.10
C LEU A 32 49.41 10.23 46.19
N GLY A 33 48.80 9.18 46.76
CA GLY A 33 48.06 9.20 48.03
C GLY A 33 46.54 9.47 47.91
N GLY A 34 45.61 8.72 48.50
CA GLY A 34 45.63 7.63 49.49
C GLY A 34 44.18 7.44 50.02
N PRO A 35 43.83 6.31 50.65
CA PRO A 35 42.45 5.82 50.79
C PRO A 35 41.81 6.08 52.17
N GLY A 36 40.48 6.00 52.26
CA GLY A 36 39.73 6.17 53.51
C GLY A 36 38.38 5.45 53.53
N LEU A 37 38.40 4.22 54.04
CA LEU A 37 37.26 3.47 54.58
C LEU A 37 36.67 4.17 55.82
N LEU A 38 35.34 4.14 56.00
CA LEU A 38 34.64 3.58 57.18
C LEU A 38 33.21 4.12 57.39
N ALA A 39 32.34 3.18 57.79
CA ALA A 39 31.27 3.28 58.77
C ALA A 39 29.86 3.79 58.36
N SER A 40 28.92 2.84 58.31
CA SER A 40 27.56 3.02 58.83
C SER A 40 27.58 3.25 60.35
N PRO A 41 26.52 3.82 60.95
CA PRO A 41 25.53 2.94 61.57
C PRO A 41 24.07 3.41 61.51
N SER A 42 23.23 2.40 61.72
CA SER A 42 21.82 2.35 62.12
C SER A 42 21.27 3.42 63.09
N MET A 43 19.97 3.75 62.94
CA MET A 43 18.95 3.82 64.01
C MET A 43 17.58 4.15 63.37
N THR A 44 16.66 3.19 63.22
CA THR A 44 15.49 2.93 64.10
C THR A 44 14.68 4.16 64.55
N SER A 45 13.39 4.18 64.18
CA SER A 45 12.24 4.27 65.10
C SER A 45 11.18 5.33 64.75
N ARG A 46 9.93 4.84 64.74
CA ARG A 46 8.65 5.51 65.08
C ARG A 46 7.87 6.34 64.04
N SER A 47 6.90 5.64 63.46
CA SER A 47 5.45 5.85 63.63
C SER A 47 4.88 7.28 63.50
N ARG A 48 4.06 7.48 62.47
CA ARG A 48 2.73 8.10 62.59
C ARG A 48 1.87 7.78 61.37
N HIS A 49 0.86 6.94 61.57
CA HIS A 49 -0.43 7.07 60.89
C HIS A 49 -1.14 8.31 61.44
N PRO A 50 -1.89 9.03 60.60
CA PRO A 50 -3.34 8.95 60.78
C PRO A 50 -4.03 8.63 59.47
N ASP A 51 -5.07 7.81 59.59
CA ASP A 51 -6.13 7.64 58.62
C ASP A 51 -6.78 8.98 58.30
N ASP A 52 -7.10 9.22 57.02
CA ASP A 52 -8.41 9.75 56.67
C ASP A 52 -8.79 9.41 55.23
N ASN A 53 -9.75 8.47 55.14
CA ASN A 53 -10.89 8.46 54.23
C ASN A 53 -10.77 9.18 52.88
N SER A 54 -10.62 8.40 51.81
CA SER A 54 -11.18 8.70 50.49
C SER A 54 -11.40 7.40 49.70
N ALA A 55 -12.24 6.52 50.22
CA ALA A 55 -12.86 5.46 49.44
C ALA A 55 -14.21 5.96 48.89
N GLY A 56 -14.40 5.84 47.57
CA GLY A 56 -15.75 5.67 47.02
C GLY A 56 -16.14 6.57 45.86
N GLN A 57 -15.65 6.27 44.65
CA GLN A 57 -16.53 6.15 43.47
C GLN A 57 -15.79 5.42 42.33
N ALA A 58 -15.50 4.14 42.55
CA ALA A 58 -15.32 3.22 41.43
C ALA A 58 -16.71 2.90 40.87
N VAL A 59 -16.95 3.28 39.62
CA VAL A 59 -18.18 2.93 38.88
C VAL A 59 -18.30 1.40 38.82
N PRO A 60 -19.34 0.79 39.43
CA PRO A 60 -19.53 -0.66 39.40
C PRO A 60 -20.10 -1.03 38.03
N GLY A 61 -19.23 -1.22 37.04
CA GLY A 61 -19.62 -1.61 35.69
C GLY A 61 -18.47 -2.02 34.76
N THR A 62 -17.24 -1.59 35.03
CA THR A 62 -16.07 -1.90 34.17
C THR A 62 -15.24 -3.08 34.66
N ALA A 63 -15.18 -3.32 35.97
CA ALA A 63 -14.39 -4.42 36.55
C ALA A 63 -14.88 -5.81 36.11
N SER A 64 -16.19 -5.99 35.91
CA SER A 64 -16.75 -7.27 35.43
C SER A 64 -16.42 -7.54 33.95
N ALA A 65 -16.19 -6.50 33.14
CA ALA A 65 -15.78 -6.65 31.74
C ALA A 65 -14.27 -6.90 31.60
N GLU A 66 -13.45 -6.40 32.54
CA GLU A 66 -12.02 -6.71 32.63
C GLU A 66 -11.75 -8.11 33.20
N LEU A 67 -12.53 -8.55 34.20
CA LEU A 67 -12.44 -9.90 34.76
C LEU A 67 -12.86 -11.00 33.77
N LEU A 68 -13.81 -10.72 32.85
CA LEU A 68 -14.14 -11.64 31.76
C LEU A 68 -13.10 -11.65 30.62
N ARG A 69 -12.22 -10.65 30.53
CA ARG A 69 -11.17 -10.56 29.50
C ARG A 69 -9.85 -11.21 29.91
N SER A 70 -9.68 -11.55 31.18
CA SER A 70 -8.38 -11.96 31.72
C SER A 70 -8.41 -13.35 32.37
N GLU A 71 -9.18 -14.29 31.81
CA GLU A 71 -8.95 -15.71 32.09
C GLU A 71 -7.76 -16.23 31.25
N PRO A 72 -6.67 -16.72 31.89
CA PRO A 72 -5.51 -17.28 31.19
C PRO A 72 -5.85 -18.45 30.26
N GLY A 73 -7.02 -19.09 30.44
CA GLY A 73 -7.53 -20.19 29.61
C GLY A 73 -8.35 -19.77 28.37
N ALA A 74 -8.72 -18.50 28.21
CA ALA A 74 -9.49 -18.02 27.06
C ALA A 74 -8.63 -17.89 25.78
N ARG A 75 -7.35 -17.53 25.95
CA ARG A 75 -6.36 -17.31 24.89
C ARG A 75 -6.13 -18.54 23.97
N PRO A 76 -5.85 -19.76 24.49
CA PRO A 76 -5.69 -20.93 23.64
C PRO A 76 -6.99 -21.33 22.92
N ARG A 77 -8.16 -21.05 23.50
CA ARG A 77 -9.45 -21.41 22.90
C ARG A 77 -9.78 -20.58 21.67
N ALA A 78 -9.59 -19.25 21.72
CA ALA A 78 -9.84 -18.37 20.57
C ALA A 78 -8.93 -18.71 19.38
N LEU A 79 -7.64 -18.98 19.65
CA LEU A 79 -6.67 -19.37 18.61
C LEU A 79 -7.00 -20.74 17.99
N VAL A 80 -7.38 -21.73 18.82
CA VAL A 80 -7.80 -23.07 18.35
C VAL A 80 -9.10 -22.98 17.55
N LEU A 81 -10.06 -22.16 17.98
CA LEU A 81 -11.29 -21.91 17.22
C LEU A 81 -10.98 -21.25 15.88
N SER A 82 -10.11 -20.24 15.85
CA SER A 82 -9.66 -19.59 14.63
C SER A 82 -9.01 -20.59 13.66
N ALA A 83 -8.08 -21.42 14.15
CA ALA A 83 -7.44 -22.45 13.36
C ALA A 83 -8.41 -23.53 12.86
N GLY A 84 -9.37 -23.94 13.69
CA GLY A 84 -10.45 -24.85 13.33
C GLY A 84 -11.33 -24.29 12.22
N LEU A 85 -11.72 -23.01 12.31
CA LEU A 85 -12.52 -22.33 11.31
C LEU A 85 -11.77 -22.15 9.97
N VAL A 86 -10.49 -21.75 9.98
CA VAL A 86 -9.68 -21.69 8.74
C VAL A 86 -9.55 -23.08 8.11
N SER A 87 -9.32 -24.12 8.93
CA SER A 87 -9.19 -25.49 8.43
C SER A 87 -10.49 -26.01 7.82
N ALA A 88 -11.63 -25.77 8.49
CA ALA A 88 -12.95 -26.08 7.95
C ALA A 88 -13.23 -25.29 6.66
N GLY A 89 -12.84 -24.01 6.63
CA GLY A 89 -12.94 -23.17 5.44
C GLY A 89 -12.12 -23.72 4.26
N ALA A 90 -10.88 -24.14 4.51
CA ALA A 90 -10.02 -24.77 3.51
C ALA A 90 -10.59 -26.08 2.96
N VAL A 91 -11.17 -26.92 3.82
CA VAL A 91 -11.87 -28.15 3.40
C VAL A 91 -13.09 -27.82 2.55
N ALA A 92 -13.87 -26.80 2.91
CA ALA A 92 -15.01 -26.34 2.12
C ALA A 92 -14.59 -25.79 0.75
N LEU A 93 -13.51 -24.98 0.69
CA LEU A 93 -12.94 -24.51 -0.57
C LEU A 93 -12.47 -25.68 -1.46
N ALA A 94 -11.78 -26.67 -0.88
CA ALA A 94 -11.32 -27.87 -1.57
C ALA A 94 -12.50 -28.71 -2.09
N ALA A 95 -13.55 -28.90 -1.28
CA ALA A 95 -14.76 -29.59 -1.71
C ALA A 95 -15.48 -28.85 -2.85
N GLY A 96 -15.53 -27.51 -2.79
CA GLY A 96 -16.07 -26.67 -3.86
C GLY A 96 -15.33 -26.83 -5.18
N ALA A 97 -13.99 -26.94 -5.13
CA ALA A 97 -13.14 -27.17 -6.30
C ALA A 97 -13.29 -28.58 -6.92
N LEU A 98 -13.79 -29.56 -6.16
CA LEU A 98 -14.03 -30.93 -6.65
C LEU A 98 -15.44 -31.12 -7.22
N MET A 99 -16.33 -30.14 -7.04
CA MET A 99 -17.72 -30.21 -7.49
C MET A 99 -17.98 -29.22 -8.62
N PRO A 100 -18.95 -29.49 -9.52
CA PRO A 100 -19.33 -28.52 -10.55
C PRO A 100 -19.83 -27.22 -9.93
N VAL A 101 -19.16 -26.10 -10.21
CA VAL A 101 -19.52 -24.76 -9.71
C VAL A 101 -20.63 -24.14 -10.57
N VAL A 102 -20.75 -24.55 -11.82
CA VAL A 102 -21.82 -24.15 -12.77
C VAL A 102 -22.50 -25.41 -13.30
N ARG A 103 -23.84 -25.47 -13.29
CA ARG A 103 -24.56 -26.66 -13.76
C ARG A 103 -24.47 -26.78 -15.27
N GLY A 104 -24.10 -27.98 -15.75
CA GLY A 104 -23.95 -28.24 -17.19
C GLY A 104 -22.75 -27.53 -17.83
N GLY A 105 -21.89 -26.92 -17.02
CA GLY A 105 -20.61 -26.33 -17.39
C GLY A 105 -19.44 -27.18 -16.93
N SER A 106 -18.27 -27.00 -17.55
CA SER A 106 -17.04 -27.68 -17.16
C SER A 106 -15.87 -26.70 -17.01
N PRO A 107 -14.88 -27.00 -16.16
CA PRO A 107 -13.62 -26.26 -16.12
C PRO A 107 -12.88 -26.35 -17.46
N GLY A 108 -12.13 -25.31 -17.82
CA GLY A 108 -11.31 -25.28 -19.04
C GLY A 108 -10.10 -26.21 -19.00
N PHE A 109 -9.70 -26.68 -17.81
CA PHE A 109 -8.63 -27.66 -17.61
C PHE A 109 -8.80 -28.39 -16.26
N THR A 110 -8.03 -29.45 -16.02
CA THR A 110 -8.07 -30.24 -14.78
C THR A 110 -7.44 -29.50 -13.59
N ALA A 111 -8.06 -28.41 -13.15
CA ALA A 111 -7.54 -27.52 -12.11
C ALA A 111 -7.76 -28.01 -10.67
N ALA A 112 -8.62 -29.01 -10.46
CA ALA A 112 -8.99 -29.49 -9.13
C ALA A 112 -7.79 -29.80 -8.21
N PRO A 113 -6.75 -30.55 -8.62
CA PRO A 113 -5.59 -30.82 -7.77
C PRO A 113 -4.87 -29.54 -7.32
N LEU A 114 -4.72 -28.59 -8.23
CA LEU A 114 -4.10 -27.29 -7.95
C LEU A 114 -4.91 -26.50 -6.92
N LEU A 115 -6.22 -26.40 -7.12
CA LEU A 115 -7.11 -25.66 -6.23
C LEU A 115 -7.20 -26.29 -4.83
N VAL A 116 -7.20 -27.62 -4.74
CA VAL A 116 -7.14 -28.35 -3.47
C VAL A 116 -5.84 -28.03 -2.73
N VAL A 117 -4.69 -28.03 -3.42
CA VAL A 117 -3.40 -27.67 -2.80
C VAL A 117 -3.41 -26.21 -2.34
N LEU A 118 -3.87 -25.27 -3.17
CA LEU A 118 -3.97 -23.86 -2.82
C LEU A 118 -4.93 -23.59 -1.65
N ALA A 119 -5.98 -24.39 -1.50
CA ALA A 119 -6.91 -24.30 -0.38
C ALA A 119 -6.32 -24.89 0.91
N LEU A 120 -5.68 -26.06 0.84
CA LEU A 120 -5.21 -26.78 2.03
C LEU A 120 -3.86 -26.31 2.55
N ALA A 121 -2.93 -25.84 1.69
CA ALA A 121 -1.60 -25.44 2.12
C ALA A 121 -1.60 -24.33 3.19
N PRO A 122 -2.44 -23.28 3.11
CA PRO A 122 -2.55 -22.30 4.18
C PRO A 122 -3.07 -22.88 5.50
N ALA A 123 -4.06 -23.78 5.46
CA ALA A 123 -4.56 -24.44 6.67
C ALA A 123 -3.48 -25.30 7.33
N VAL A 124 -2.67 -26.03 6.56
CA VAL A 124 -1.53 -26.79 7.09
C VAL A 124 -0.51 -25.86 7.76
N ALA A 125 -0.24 -24.68 7.18
CA ALA A 125 0.65 -23.69 7.79
C ALA A 125 0.10 -23.13 9.11
N VAL A 126 -1.21 -22.87 9.18
CA VAL A 126 -1.90 -22.47 10.44
C VAL A 126 -1.80 -23.59 11.48
N LEU A 127 -2.13 -24.83 11.13
CA LEU A 127 -2.06 -25.98 12.05
C LEU A 127 -0.63 -26.22 12.55
N TYR A 128 0.37 -26.09 11.67
CA TYR A 128 1.77 -26.15 12.05
C TYR A 128 2.13 -25.04 13.06
N ALA A 129 1.71 -23.80 12.82
CA ALA A 129 1.94 -22.68 13.72
C ALA A 129 1.31 -22.88 15.10
N VAL A 130 0.08 -23.42 15.14
CA VAL A 130 -0.62 -23.77 16.38
C VAL A 130 0.11 -24.89 17.12
N SER A 131 0.46 -25.98 16.42
CA SER A 131 1.11 -27.14 17.02
C SER A 131 2.51 -26.85 17.55
N THR A 132 3.19 -25.84 16.99
CA THR A 132 4.51 -25.38 17.44
C THR A 132 4.42 -24.31 18.54
N GLY A 133 3.22 -24.00 19.04
CA GLY A 133 3.02 -23.06 20.13
C GLY A 133 3.37 -21.61 19.77
N ARG A 134 3.13 -21.20 18.51
CA ARG A 134 3.44 -19.86 18.01
C ARG A 134 2.14 -19.05 17.80
N PRO A 135 1.53 -18.50 18.87
CA PRO A 135 0.25 -17.80 18.80
C PRO A 135 0.30 -16.56 17.91
N GLY A 136 1.32 -15.70 18.05
CA GLY A 136 1.48 -14.53 17.17
C GLY A 136 1.59 -14.91 15.69
N LEU A 137 2.39 -15.92 15.34
CA LEU A 137 2.51 -16.39 13.95
C LEU A 137 1.20 -16.91 13.41
N THR A 138 0.47 -17.69 14.22
CA THR A 138 -0.85 -18.21 13.86
C THR A 138 -1.84 -17.07 13.61
N ALA A 139 -1.95 -16.13 14.55
CA ALA A 139 -2.88 -15.01 14.46
C ALA A 139 -2.57 -14.14 13.23
N GLY A 140 -1.31 -13.81 13.00
CA GLY A 140 -0.86 -13.10 11.81
C GLY A 140 -1.22 -13.83 10.52
N LEU A 141 -0.95 -15.14 10.44
CA LEU A 141 -1.21 -15.94 9.24
C LEU A 141 -2.70 -15.96 8.89
N VAL A 142 -3.55 -16.19 9.89
CA VAL A 142 -5.01 -16.14 9.70
C VAL A 142 -5.46 -14.74 9.27
N LEU A 143 -5.00 -13.67 9.91
CA LEU A 143 -5.36 -12.30 9.53
C LEU A 143 -4.96 -11.98 8.08
N GLY A 144 -3.77 -12.41 7.66
CA GLY A 144 -3.32 -12.23 6.28
C GLY A 144 -4.20 -12.97 5.26
N LEU A 145 -4.67 -14.18 5.58
CA LEU A 145 -5.60 -14.93 4.74
C LEU A 145 -6.98 -14.30 4.69
N THR A 146 -7.52 -13.93 5.86
CA THR A 146 -8.82 -13.29 6.03
C THR A 146 -8.92 -12.00 5.24
N ALA A 147 -7.84 -11.21 5.17
CA ALA A 147 -7.87 -9.91 4.50
C ALA A 147 -8.28 -9.97 3.02
N LEU A 148 -7.89 -11.01 2.28
CA LEU A 148 -8.25 -11.13 0.86
C LEU A 148 -9.53 -11.96 0.64
N ALA A 149 -10.06 -12.60 1.69
CA ALA A 149 -11.27 -13.42 1.58
C ALA A 149 -12.52 -12.67 1.07
N PRO A 150 -12.82 -11.41 1.45
CA PRO A 150 -14.01 -10.73 0.95
C PRO A 150 -13.92 -10.44 -0.56
N GLY A 151 -12.75 -10.05 -1.06
CA GLY A 151 -12.55 -9.82 -2.49
C GLY A 151 -12.68 -11.11 -3.29
N ARG A 152 -12.09 -12.21 -2.79
CA ARG A 152 -12.23 -13.55 -3.40
C ARG A 152 -13.67 -14.06 -3.38
N LEU A 153 -14.41 -13.80 -2.31
CA LEU A 153 -15.83 -14.13 -2.20
C LEU A 153 -16.63 -13.41 -3.29
N LEU A 154 -16.41 -12.12 -3.53
CA LEU A 154 -17.08 -11.38 -4.60
C LEU A 154 -16.74 -11.95 -5.99
N LEU A 155 -15.47 -12.30 -6.23
CA LEU A 155 -15.07 -12.96 -7.48
C LEU A 155 -15.76 -14.30 -7.69
N ASP A 156 -15.99 -15.08 -6.62
CA ASP A 156 -16.73 -16.34 -6.72
C ASP A 156 -18.24 -16.11 -6.86
N LEU A 157 -18.81 -15.09 -6.20
CA LEU A 157 -20.22 -14.70 -6.35
C LEU A 157 -20.56 -14.17 -7.75
N GLN A 158 -19.58 -13.69 -8.52
CA GLN A 158 -19.77 -13.39 -9.94
C GLN A 158 -20.29 -14.61 -10.72
N LEU A 159 -19.93 -15.83 -10.33
CA LEU A 159 -20.42 -17.07 -10.96
C LEU A 159 -21.93 -17.30 -10.73
N LEU A 160 -22.51 -16.68 -9.70
CA LEU A 160 -23.95 -16.69 -9.46
C LEU A 160 -24.68 -15.67 -10.33
N ALA A 161 -24.05 -14.53 -10.60
CA ALA A 161 -24.60 -13.47 -11.44
C ALA A 161 -24.51 -13.83 -12.92
N ASP A 162 -23.30 -14.09 -13.43
CA ASP A 162 -23.06 -14.60 -14.77
C ASP A 162 -21.69 -15.28 -14.82
N GLY A 163 -21.71 -16.61 -14.91
CA GLY A 163 -20.51 -17.42 -14.99
C GLY A 163 -19.70 -17.21 -16.27
N SER A 164 -20.31 -16.79 -17.37
CA SER A 164 -19.60 -16.56 -18.65
C SER A 164 -18.69 -15.32 -18.60
N LEU A 165 -19.00 -14.37 -17.71
CA LEU A 165 -18.22 -13.15 -17.50
C LEU A 165 -17.17 -13.32 -16.39
N ALA A 166 -17.17 -14.45 -15.68
CA ALA A 166 -16.15 -14.76 -14.68
C ALA A 166 -14.87 -15.21 -15.38
N ALA A 167 -13.77 -14.47 -15.24
CA ALA A 167 -12.44 -14.83 -15.74
C ALA A 167 -11.79 -15.94 -14.87
N ARG A 168 -12.48 -17.07 -14.69
CA ARG A 168 -12.10 -18.20 -13.81
C ARG A 168 -12.15 -19.54 -14.58
N PRO A 169 -11.33 -19.71 -15.63
CA PRO A 169 -11.31 -20.94 -16.45
C PRO A 169 -11.01 -22.20 -15.64
N GLU A 170 -10.39 -22.08 -14.48
CA GLU A 170 -10.16 -23.18 -13.54
C GLU A 170 -11.44 -23.70 -12.86
N LEU A 171 -12.52 -22.93 -12.84
CA LEU A 171 -13.82 -23.33 -12.30
C LEU A 171 -14.87 -23.55 -13.40
N PHE A 172 -14.86 -22.71 -14.43
CA PHE A 172 -15.80 -22.77 -15.54
C PHE A 172 -15.23 -22.08 -16.78
N LEU A 173 -15.30 -22.73 -17.94
CA LEU A 173 -15.02 -22.14 -19.23
C LEU A 173 -16.27 -22.26 -20.11
N ALA A 174 -16.78 -21.13 -20.59
CA ALA A 174 -17.92 -21.13 -21.49
C ALA A 174 -17.53 -21.69 -22.87
N ASP A 175 -18.30 -22.66 -23.36
CA ASP A 175 -18.12 -23.36 -24.63
C ASP A 175 -19.26 -23.08 -25.64
N ARG A 176 -20.27 -22.31 -25.24
CA ARG A 176 -21.46 -21.95 -26.02
C ARG A 176 -22.11 -20.68 -25.46
N LEU A 177 -22.78 -19.92 -26.34
CA LEU A 177 -23.63 -18.78 -25.98
C LEU A 177 -24.95 -19.28 -25.37
N LEU A 178 -24.90 -19.90 -24.19
CA LEU A 178 -26.10 -20.32 -23.47
C LEU A 178 -26.73 -19.19 -22.69
N ALA A 179 -28.04 -19.30 -22.44
CA ALA A 179 -28.71 -18.62 -21.34
C ALA A 179 -27.98 -18.92 -20.01
N LEU A 180 -27.76 -17.90 -19.19
CA LEU A 180 -27.02 -17.92 -17.91
C LEU A 180 -27.15 -19.28 -17.19
N PRO A 181 -26.13 -20.16 -17.27
CA PRO A 181 -26.22 -21.47 -16.65
C PRO A 181 -26.27 -21.30 -15.12
N PRO A 182 -27.21 -21.95 -14.43
CA PRO A 182 -27.42 -21.74 -13.01
C PRO A 182 -26.25 -22.25 -12.17
N ALA A 183 -26.09 -21.66 -10.97
CA ALA A 183 -25.08 -22.07 -10.00
C ALA A 183 -25.15 -23.58 -9.68
N GLY A 184 -23.99 -24.22 -9.75
CA GLY A 184 -23.77 -25.62 -9.39
C GLY A 184 -23.58 -25.82 -7.88
N PRO A 185 -23.63 -27.07 -7.41
CA PRO A 185 -23.45 -27.39 -5.99
C PRO A 185 -22.08 -26.98 -5.44
N GLY A 186 -21.04 -26.93 -6.28
CA GLY A 186 -19.68 -26.56 -5.86
C GLY A 186 -19.51 -25.08 -5.46
N LEU A 187 -20.42 -24.19 -5.86
CA LEU A 187 -20.35 -22.77 -5.48
C LEU A 187 -20.58 -22.57 -3.97
N TRP A 188 -21.48 -23.33 -3.36
CA TRP A 188 -21.84 -23.13 -1.95
C TRP A 188 -20.72 -23.47 -0.98
N PRO A 189 -19.96 -24.58 -1.15
CA PRO A 189 -18.75 -24.81 -0.40
C PRO A 189 -17.67 -23.73 -0.59
N LEU A 190 -17.54 -23.13 -1.79
CA LEU A 190 -16.61 -22.01 -2.01
C LEU A 190 -17.01 -20.79 -1.17
N VAL A 191 -18.28 -20.41 -1.23
CA VAL A 191 -18.84 -19.30 -0.43
C VAL A 191 -18.68 -19.57 1.06
N ALA A 192 -19.06 -20.77 1.52
CA ALA A 192 -18.91 -21.18 2.91
C ALA A 192 -17.44 -21.13 3.37
N GLY A 193 -16.51 -21.55 2.50
CA GLY A 193 -15.08 -21.51 2.77
C GLY A 193 -14.55 -20.10 3.05
N HIS A 194 -14.95 -19.11 2.24
CA HIS A 194 -14.59 -17.70 2.48
C HIS A 194 -15.25 -17.16 3.76
N LEU A 195 -16.52 -17.46 4.00
CA LEU A 195 -17.23 -17.02 5.21
C LEU A 195 -16.59 -17.58 6.49
N LEU A 196 -16.17 -18.85 6.47
CA LEU A 196 -15.44 -19.47 7.59
C LEU A 196 -14.07 -18.83 7.80
N THR A 197 -13.36 -18.49 6.72
CA THR A 197 -12.08 -17.77 6.78
C THR A 197 -12.24 -16.35 7.34
N LEU A 198 -13.35 -15.68 7.02
CA LEU A 198 -13.71 -14.38 7.59
C LEU A 198 -13.99 -14.48 9.10
N ALA A 199 -14.81 -15.46 9.50
CA ALA A 199 -15.11 -15.72 10.90
C ALA A 199 -13.84 -16.04 11.70
N ALA A 200 -12.92 -16.82 11.13
CA ALA A 200 -11.64 -17.13 11.76
C ALA A 200 -10.77 -15.89 12.03
N GLY A 201 -10.79 -14.92 11.11
CA GLY A 201 -10.07 -13.65 11.26
C GLY A 201 -10.55 -12.80 12.43
N ALA A 202 -11.87 -12.83 12.72
CA ALA A 202 -12.42 -12.13 13.88
C ALA A 202 -11.83 -12.65 15.20
N PHE A 203 -11.66 -13.97 15.34
CA PHE A 203 -11.01 -14.58 16.50
C PHE A 203 -9.49 -14.32 16.53
N ALA A 204 -8.83 -14.40 15.37
CA ALA A 204 -7.40 -14.12 15.27
C ALA A 204 -7.05 -12.67 15.60
N ALA A 205 -7.94 -11.71 15.30
CA ALA A 205 -7.74 -10.30 15.59
C ALA A 205 -7.59 -10.02 17.08
N GLY A 206 -8.36 -10.70 17.93
CA GLY A 206 -8.23 -10.61 19.38
C GLY A 206 -6.84 -11.06 19.84
N THR A 207 -6.42 -12.26 19.42
CA THR A 207 -5.10 -12.79 19.79
C THR A 207 -3.94 -11.94 19.24
N ALA A 208 -4.07 -11.37 18.04
CA ALA A 208 -3.05 -10.47 17.49
C ALA A 208 -2.90 -9.16 18.28
N ARG A 209 -4.00 -8.64 18.83
CA ARG A 209 -3.97 -7.46 19.71
C ARG A 209 -3.28 -7.78 21.04
N ASP A 210 -3.67 -8.89 21.67
CA ASP A 210 -3.03 -9.33 22.92
C ASP A 210 -1.52 -9.56 22.74
N GLU A 211 -1.11 -10.16 21.62
CA GLU A 211 0.30 -10.37 21.26
C GLU A 211 1.04 -9.04 21.02
N ALA A 212 0.37 -8.05 20.44
CA ALA A 212 0.95 -6.73 20.24
C ALA A 212 1.12 -5.98 21.57
N GLU A 213 0.16 -6.11 22.50
CA GLU A 213 0.26 -5.54 23.85
C GLU A 213 1.38 -6.19 24.67
N LEU A 214 1.54 -7.51 24.56
CA LEU A 214 2.59 -8.27 25.24
C LEU A 214 4.00 -7.97 24.72
N ALA A 215 4.13 -7.65 23.43
CA ALA A 215 5.42 -7.41 22.79
C ALA A 215 6.07 -6.06 23.18
N GLY A 216 5.32 -5.13 23.80
CA GLY A 216 5.83 -3.81 24.18
C GLY A 216 6.10 -2.87 23.00
N GLU A 217 6.90 -1.83 23.23
CA GLU A 217 7.30 -0.87 22.19
C GLU A 217 8.19 -1.56 21.12
N LEU A 218 8.13 -1.08 19.88
CA LEU A 218 8.84 -1.68 18.74
C LEU A 218 10.35 -1.62 18.95
N ASP A 219 10.97 -2.69 19.47
CA ASP A 219 12.43 -2.80 19.48
C ASP A 219 12.96 -2.71 18.04
N GLY A 220 13.82 -1.72 17.84
CA GLY A 220 14.35 -1.30 16.55
C GLY A 220 15.05 -2.41 15.78
N TYR A 221 15.23 -2.16 14.47
CA TYR A 221 15.96 -2.99 13.50
C TYR A 221 15.19 -4.11 12.78
N ARG A 222 13.99 -3.82 12.25
CA ARG A 222 13.30 -4.70 11.28
C ARG A 222 13.20 -4.08 9.89
N ARG A 223 14.31 -3.50 9.43
CA ARG A 223 14.39 -2.60 8.26
C ARG A 223 14.07 -3.28 6.91
N TRP A 224 14.13 -4.61 6.84
CA TRP A 224 13.78 -5.38 5.63
C TRP A 224 12.26 -5.58 5.47
N ARG A 225 11.45 -5.42 6.54
CA ARG A 225 9.97 -5.44 6.47
C ARG A 225 9.41 -4.32 5.58
N LEU A 226 10.20 -3.28 5.36
CA LEU A 226 9.85 -2.13 4.53
C LEU A 226 9.80 -2.45 3.02
N LEU A 227 10.31 -3.62 2.58
CA LEU A 227 10.03 -4.15 1.24
C LEU A 227 8.59 -4.65 1.09
N GLY A 228 7.94 -5.01 2.19
CA GLY A 228 6.57 -5.49 2.23
C GLY A 228 5.60 -4.55 1.51
N PRO A 229 5.50 -3.26 1.89
CA PRO A 229 4.55 -2.34 1.26
C PRO A 229 4.76 -2.19 -0.24
N VAL A 230 6.01 -2.19 -0.71
CA VAL A 230 6.34 -2.18 -2.14
C VAL A 230 5.76 -3.41 -2.85
N LEU A 231 5.96 -4.60 -2.28
CA LEU A 231 5.42 -5.85 -2.81
C LEU A 231 3.90 -5.90 -2.72
N GLY A 232 3.30 -5.41 -1.63
CA GLY A 232 1.85 -5.35 -1.44
C GLY A 232 1.17 -4.48 -2.48
N VAL A 233 1.75 -3.31 -2.79
CA VAL A 233 1.23 -2.42 -3.83
C VAL A 233 1.49 -2.99 -5.22
N ALA A 234 2.67 -3.56 -5.49
CA ALA A 234 2.93 -4.24 -6.76
C ALA A 234 1.91 -5.36 -7.01
N GLY A 235 1.61 -6.19 -5.99
CA GLY A 235 0.55 -7.19 -6.06
C GLY A 235 -0.83 -6.57 -6.28
N GLY A 236 -1.13 -5.44 -5.63
CA GLY A 236 -2.35 -4.66 -5.84
C GLY A 236 -2.52 -4.19 -7.29
N ILE A 237 -1.46 -3.68 -7.92
CA ILE A 237 -1.44 -3.34 -9.37
C ILE A 237 -1.74 -4.58 -10.21
N GLY A 238 -1.08 -5.69 -9.91
CA GLY A 238 -1.24 -6.94 -10.65
C GLY A 238 -2.69 -7.44 -10.64
N LEU A 239 -3.39 -7.24 -9.52
CA LEU A 239 -4.81 -7.58 -9.36
C LEU A 239 -5.77 -6.68 -10.17
N LEU A 240 -5.34 -5.48 -10.57
CA LEU A 240 -6.15 -4.56 -11.40
C LEU A 240 -5.93 -4.77 -12.89
N LEU A 241 -4.78 -5.30 -13.28
CA LEU A 241 -4.48 -5.68 -14.65
C LEU A 241 -5.24 -6.94 -15.06
N ALA A 242 -5.34 -7.19 -16.36
CA ALA A 242 -5.98 -8.41 -16.86
C ALA A 242 -5.29 -9.66 -16.27
N PRO A 243 -6.05 -10.61 -15.69
CA PRO A 243 -5.48 -11.79 -15.04
C PRO A 243 -4.90 -12.79 -16.05
N LEU A 244 -5.41 -12.80 -17.28
CA LEU A 244 -4.98 -13.65 -18.39
C LEU A 244 -5.19 -12.90 -19.71
N GLY A 245 -4.57 -13.35 -20.80
CA GLY A 245 -4.88 -12.91 -22.15
C GLY A 245 -5.73 -13.97 -22.85
N SER A 246 -6.73 -13.58 -23.63
CA SER A 246 -7.63 -14.52 -24.30
C SER A 246 -7.81 -14.21 -25.77
N GLY A 247 -7.61 -15.22 -26.61
CA GLY A 247 -8.05 -15.28 -28.01
C GLY A 247 -9.35 -16.09 -28.18
N ASN A 248 -10.04 -16.41 -27.09
CA ASN A 248 -11.31 -17.12 -27.09
C ASN A 248 -12.49 -16.14 -27.01
N ALA A 249 -13.39 -16.19 -28.00
CA ALA A 249 -14.56 -15.31 -28.07
C ALA A 249 -15.54 -15.49 -26.89
N TYR A 250 -15.52 -16.64 -26.21
CA TYR A 250 -16.40 -16.95 -25.07
C TYR A 250 -15.82 -16.55 -23.72
N LEU A 251 -14.57 -16.12 -23.66
CA LEU A 251 -13.92 -15.63 -22.45
C LEU A 251 -13.17 -14.35 -22.79
N LEU A 252 -13.81 -13.21 -22.56
CA LEU A 252 -13.14 -11.92 -22.71
C LEU A 252 -12.27 -11.70 -21.49
N ALA A 253 -10.95 -11.74 -21.70
CA ALA A 253 -10.00 -11.51 -20.63
C ALA A 253 -9.86 -10.00 -20.39
N LYS A 254 -10.76 -9.50 -19.55
CA LYS A 254 -10.89 -8.08 -19.23
C LYS A 254 -10.07 -7.72 -18.00
N ASN A 255 -9.59 -6.48 -17.95
CA ASN A 255 -9.04 -5.92 -16.72
C ASN A 255 -10.16 -5.67 -15.68
N ALA A 256 -9.78 -5.28 -14.46
CA ALA A 256 -10.75 -5.12 -13.36
C ALA A 256 -11.89 -4.13 -13.67
N PHE A 257 -11.67 -3.15 -14.54
CA PHE A 257 -12.61 -2.05 -14.82
C PHE A 257 -13.50 -2.30 -16.04
N GLU A 258 -13.06 -3.17 -16.94
CA GLU A 258 -13.85 -3.63 -18.08
C GLU A 258 -14.76 -4.81 -17.72
N GLY A 259 -14.47 -5.47 -16.59
CA GLY A 259 -15.22 -6.61 -16.07
C GLY A 259 -16.59 -6.23 -15.48
N PRO A 260 -17.46 -7.22 -15.22
CA PRO A 260 -18.74 -7.00 -14.57
C PRO A 260 -18.58 -6.39 -13.17
N THR A 261 -19.57 -5.63 -12.70
CA THR A 261 -19.50 -4.79 -11.48
C THR A 261 -19.12 -5.57 -10.22
N VAL A 262 -19.62 -6.79 -10.06
CA VAL A 262 -19.29 -7.64 -8.90
C VAL A 262 -17.82 -8.08 -8.95
N ALA A 263 -17.32 -8.45 -10.13
CA ALA A 263 -15.91 -8.79 -10.31
C ALA A 263 -15.00 -7.57 -10.11
N MET A 264 -15.39 -6.41 -10.65
CA MET A 264 -14.69 -5.14 -10.44
C MET A 264 -14.57 -4.83 -8.95
N ALA A 265 -15.67 -4.89 -8.19
CA ALA A 265 -15.66 -4.68 -6.76
C ALA A 265 -14.74 -5.67 -6.04
N GLY A 266 -14.75 -6.95 -6.45
CA GLY A 266 -13.84 -7.98 -5.94
C GLY A 266 -12.36 -7.64 -6.15
N TYR A 267 -11.96 -7.30 -7.39
CA TYR A 267 -10.58 -6.93 -7.72
C TYR A 267 -10.13 -5.64 -7.04
N LEU A 268 -10.98 -4.62 -6.98
CA LEU A 268 -10.71 -3.37 -6.26
C LEU A 268 -10.47 -3.63 -4.77
N LEU A 269 -11.31 -4.48 -4.16
CA LEU A 269 -11.18 -4.83 -2.76
C LEU A 269 -9.89 -5.61 -2.49
N LEU A 270 -9.52 -6.56 -3.35
CA LEU A 270 -8.23 -7.26 -3.26
C LEU A 270 -7.05 -6.29 -3.40
N ALA A 271 -7.11 -5.40 -4.39
CA ALA A 271 -6.05 -4.45 -4.69
C ALA A 271 -5.82 -3.44 -3.56
N ALA A 272 -6.88 -3.07 -2.84
CA ALA A 272 -6.80 -2.20 -1.67
C ALA A 272 -6.37 -2.96 -0.40
N LEU A 273 -6.93 -4.14 -0.14
CA LEU A 273 -6.71 -4.89 1.11
C LEU A 273 -5.32 -5.51 1.18
N LEU A 274 -4.73 -5.94 0.06
CA LEU A 274 -3.38 -6.50 0.05
C LEU A 274 -2.31 -5.54 0.62
N PRO A 275 -2.14 -4.30 0.11
CA PRO A 275 -1.17 -3.35 0.67
C PRO A 275 -1.50 -2.93 2.11
N LEU A 276 -2.79 -2.78 2.45
CA LEU A 276 -3.21 -2.45 3.83
C LEU A 276 -2.82 -3.56 4.81
N THR A 277 -3.03 -4.82 4.44
CA THR A 277 -2.67 -5.98 5.26
C THR A 277 -1.17 -6.03 5.50
N VAL A 278 -0.40 -5.76 4.45
CA VAL A 278 1.05 -5.68 4.54
C VAL A 278 1.47 -4.52 5.46
N LEU A 279 0.84 -3.36 5.36
CA LEU A 279 1.13 -2.23 6.26
C LEU A 279 0.84 -2.59 7.72
N VAL A 280 -0.27 -3.28 8.00
CA VAL A 280 -0.59 -3.79 9.34
C VAL A 280 0.45 -4.81 9.82
N ALA A 281 0.91 -5.70 8.95
CA ALA A 281 1.94 -6.69 9.28
C ALA A 281 3.31 -6.03 9.56
N VAL A 282 3.68 -4.99 8.81
CA VAL A 282 4.90 -4.19 9.06
C VAL A 282 4.84 -3.48 10.39
N SER A 283 3.70 -2.86 10.70
CA SER A 283 3.48 -2.05 11.90
C SER A 283 3.22 -2.89 13.15
N SER A 284 3.19 -4.23 13.04
CA SER A 284 2.92 -5.10 14.18
C SER A 284 4.11 -5.15 15.15
N PRO A 285 3.90 -4.83 16.45
CA PRO A 285 4.92 -4.97 17.50
C PRO A 285 5.42 -6.41 17.66
N SER A 286 4.51 -7.38 17.56
CA SER A 286 4.86 -8.80 17.65
C SER A 286 5.54 -9.28 16.37
N ALA A 287 6.75 -9.82 16.52
CA ALA A 287 7.50 -10.43 15.43
C ALA A 287 6.71 -11.57 14.76
N GLY A 288 6.03 -12.37 15.58
CA GLY A 288 5.20 -13.48 15.15
C GLY A 288 4.03 -13.01 14.31
N VAL A 289 3.27 -12.02 14.80
CA VAL A 289 2.10 -11.47 14.08
C VAL A 289 2.52 -10.85 12.75
N GLY A 290 3.61 -10.09 12.71
CA GLY A 290 4.13 -9.54 11.45
C GLY A 290 4.54 -10.62 10.45
N LYS A 291 5.36 -11.61 10.86
CA LYS A 291 5.78 -12.72 9.99
C LYS A 291 4.59 -13.55 9.50
N GLY A 292 3.65 -13.85 10.40
CA GLY A 292 2.39 -14.51 10.07
C GLY A 292 1.61 -13.71 9.04
N GLY A 293 1.44 -12.40 9.26
CA GLY A 293 0.71 -11.50 8.35
C GLY A 293 1.26 -11.52 6.92
N PHE A 294 2.59 -11.48 6.78
CA PHE A 294 3.26 -11.62 5.49
C PHE A 294 3.03 -12.99 4.83
N ALA A 295 3.17 -14.08 5.60
CA ALA A 295 2.92 -15.43 5.09
C ALA A 295 1.47 -15.59 4.61
N GLY A 296 0.51 -15.14 5.43
CA GLY A 296 -0.91 -15.21 5.13
C GLY A 296 -1.28 -14.38 3.89
N ALA A 297 -0.83 -13.13 3.82
CA ALA A 297 -1.06 -12.25 2.67
C ALA A 297 -0.42 -12.82 1.38
N GLY A 298 0.81 -13.34 1.47
CA GLY A 298 1.50 -13.99 0.36
C GLY A 298 0.75 -15.22 -0.16
N LEU A 299 0.35 -16.13 0.74
CA LEU A 299 -0.45 -17.31 0.38
C LEU A 299 -1.81 -16.95 -0.21
N ALA A 300 -2.48 -15.92 0.32
CA ALA A 300 -3.74 -15.44 -0.21
C ALA A 300 -3.58 -14.84 -1.62
N ALA A 301 -2.52 -14.06 -1.86
CA ALA A 301 -2.20 -13.52 -3.18
C ALA A 301 -1.88 -14.62 -4.18
N LEU A 302 -1.12 -15.65 -3.78
CA LEU A 302 -0.82 -16.81 -4.63
C LEU A 302 -2.08 -17.59 -5.00
N ALA A 303 -3.02 -17.74 -4.06
CA ALA A 303 -4.29 -18.40 -4.33
C ALA A 303 -5.17 -17.66 -5.37
N VAL A 304 -4.89 -16.38 -5.64
CA VAL A 304 -5.53 -15.60 -6.71
C VAL A 304 -4.70 -15.58 -7.99
N GLY A 305 -3.37 -15.41 -7.87
CA GLY A 305 -2.48 -15.24 -9.02
C GLY A 305 -2.10 -16.53 -9.76
N VAL A 306 -2.03 -17.67 -9.06
CA VAL A 306 -1.58 -18.94 -9.65
C VAL A 306 -2.56 -19.53 -10.67
N PRO A 307 -3.88 -19.61 -10.41
CA PRO A 307 -4.80 -20.24 -11.36
C PRO A 307 -4.81 -19.60 -12.76
N PRO A 308 -4.84 -18.26 -12.92
CA PRO A 308 -4.77 -17.63 -14.24
C PRO A 308 -3.47 -17.89 -15.00
N VAL A 309 -2.32 -17.98 -14.32
CA VAL A 309 -1.04 -18.31 -14.97
C VAL A 309 -1.06 -19.75 -15.48
N VAL A 310 -1.55 -20.70 -14.69
CA VAL A 310 -1.65 -22.09 -15.12
C VAL A 310 -2.64 -22.22 -16.29
N ALA A 311 -3.76 -21.49 -16.25
CA ALA A 311 -4.70 -21.46 -17.36
C ALA A 311 -4.05 -20.93 -18.66
N GLY A 312 -3.29 -19.84 -18.58
CA GLY A 312 -2.57 -19.28 -19.73
C GLY A 312 -1.41 -20.15 -20.26
N LEU A 313 -1.01 -21.19 -19.54
CA LEU A 313 0.02 -22.15 -19.96
C LEU A 313 -0.57 -23.46 -20.51
N VAL A 314 -1.76 -23.86 -20.04
CA VAL A 314 -2.34 -25.19 -20.30
C VAL A 314 -3.55 -25.14 -21.22
N VAL A 315 -4.31 -24.04 -21.22
CA VAL A 315 -5.55 -23.93 -22.01
C VAL A 315 -5.26 -23.29 -23.37
N ASP A 316 -5.65 -23.97 -24.43
CA ASP A 316 -5.53 -23.47 -25.80
C ASP A 316 -6.24 -22.11 -25.96
N ARG A 317 -5.58 -21.16 -26.64
CA ARG A 317 -6.03 -19.77 -26.87
C ARG A 317 -6.05 -18.86 -25.64
N LEU A 318 -5.63 -19.34 -24.47
CA LEU A 318 -5.30 -18.47 -23.34
C LEU A 318 -3.79 -18.22 -23.30
N SER A 319 -3.40 -17.08 -22.76
CA SER A 319 -2.00 -16.68 -22.60
C SER A 319 -1.76 -16.03 -21.25
N VAL A 320 -0.52 -16.10 -20.76
CA VAL A 320 -0.13 -15.47 -19.50
C VAL A 320 -0.13 -13.95 -19.66
N ALA A 321 -0.86 -13.26 -18.78
CA ALA A 321 -0.90 -11.81 -18.75
C ALA A 321 0.05 -11.24 -17.67
N PRO A 322 0.52 -9.99 -17.84
CA PRO A 322 1.40 -9.35 -16.88
C PRO A 322 0.77 -9.19 -15.49
N GLY A 323 -0.56 -9.08 -15.39
CA GLY A 323 -1.27 -8.93 -14.12
C GLY A 323 -1.01 -10.09 -13.17
N SER A 324 -1.31 -11.32 -13.61
CA SER A 324 -1.14 -12.51 -12.78
C SER A 324 0.33 -12.83 -12.46
N VAL A 325 1.26 -12.53 -13.37
CA VAL A 325 2.71 -12.63 -13.10
C VAL A 325 3.11 -11.70 -11.96
N LEU A 326 2.66 -10.44 -11.98
CA LEU A 326 2.98 -9.46 -10.95
C LEU A 326 2.41 -9.87 -9.58
N VAL A 327 1.19 -10.43 -9.55
CA VAL A 327 0.58 -10.97 -8.32
C VAL A 327 1.39 -12.15 -7.77
N ILE A 328 1.86 -13.07 -8.62
CA ILE A 328 2.69 -14.20 -8.17
C ILE A 328 4.02 -13.71 -7.61
N VAL A 329 4.72 -12.82 -8.31
CA VAL A 329 6.01 -12.27 -7.86
C VAL A 329 5.85 -11.56 -6.52
N ALA A 330 4.81 -10.74 -6.37
CA ALA A 330 4.48 -10.08 -5.11
C ALA A 330 4.14 -11.10 -4.01
N GLY A 331 3.29 -12.08 -4.29
CA GLY A 331 2.88 -13.12 -3.34
C GLY A 331 4.05 -13.97 -2.85
N LEU A 332 4.94 -14.40 -3.76
CA LEU A 332 6.18 -15.10 -3.42
C LEU A 332 7.13 -14.23 -2.60
N GLY A 333 7.26 -12.95 -2.97
CA GLY A 333 8.08 -12.00 -2.23
C GLY A 333 7.60 -11.80 -0.80
N LEU A 334 6.29 -11.59 -0.61
CA LEU A 334 5.66 -11.45 0.71
C LEU A 334 5.78 -12.74 1.53
N PHE A 335 5.53 -13.90 0.91
CA PHE A 335 5.69 -15.18 1.58
C PHE A 335 7.14 -15.42 1.99
N GLY A 336 8.12 -15.14 1.12
CA GLY A 336 9.55 -15.23 1.43
C GLY A 336 9.95 -14.30 2.57
N LEU A 337 9.33 -13.12 2.65
CA LEU A 337 9.52 -12.16 3.75
C LEU A 337 9.18 -12.82 5.10
N ALA A 338 8.16 -13.68 5.18
CA ALA A 338 7.83 -14.35 6.45
C ALA A 338 8.96 -15.21 7.05
N PHE A 339 9.89 -15.70 6.22
CA PHE A 339 10.94 -16.65 6.63
C PHE A 339 12.32 -16.03 6.84
N THR A 340 12.50 -14.73 6.59
CA THR A 340 13.83 -14.16 6.77
C THR A 340 14.18 -14.07 8.26
N ARG A 341 15.44 -14.40 8.58
CA ARG A 341 15.95 -14.57 9.95
C ARG A 341 16.82 -13.42 10.42
N PHE A 342 16.68 -12.22 9.86
CA PHE A 342 17.52 -11.06 10.21
C PHE A 342 17.11 -10.39 11.53
N ASP A 343 16.73 -11.18 12.53
CA ASP A 343 16.57 -10.72 13.92
C ASP A 343 17.96 -10.83 14.56
N VAL A 344 18.73 -9.73 14.57
CA VAL A 344 20.13 -9.69 15.07
C VAL A 344 20.22 -9.76 16.60
N ALA A 345 19.09 -9.76 17.31
CA ALA A 345 19.09 -9.60 18.77
C ALA A 345 19.22 -10.89 19.60
N GLU A 346 19.13 -12.09 19.03
CA GLU A 346 19.13 -13.35 19.82
C GLU A 346 20.44 -14.16 19.78
N ALA A 347 21.53 -13.58 19.28
CA ALA A 347 22.84 -14.24 19.28
C ALA A 347 23.89 -13.40 20.03
N GLY A 348 23.98 -13.56 21.36
CA GLY A 348 25.25 -13.30 22.05
C GLY A 348 25.21 -12.64 23.42
N GLU A 349 24.44 -13.15 24.37
CA GLU A 349 24.83 -13.08 25.79
C GLU A 349 26.00 -14.06 26.03
N ALA A 350 27.17 -13.80 25.43
CA ALA A 350 28.46 -14.44 25.73
C ALA A 350 29.62 -13.95 24.83
N VAL A 351 29.90 -12.64 24.73
CA VAL A 351 31.28 -12.16 24.46
C VAL A 351 31.46 -10.81 25.15
N THR A 352 32.12 -10.82 26.30
CA THR A 352 32.83 -9.65 26.83
C THR A 352 33.98 -9.34 25.86
N GLY A 353 33.81 -8.32 25.03
CA GLY A 353 34.86 -7.88 24.10
C GLY A 353 34.40 -6.67 23.30
N ASP A 354 35.00 -5.53 23.61
CA ASP A 354 34.96 -4.28 22.85
C ASP A 354 34.89 -4.50 21.33
N LEU A 355 33.71 -4.23 20.77
CA LEU A 355 33.49 -4.12 19.32
C LEU A 355 32.57 -2.92 19.08
N ALA A 356 33.21 -1.74 19.04
CA ALA A 356 32.78 -0.57 18.29
C ALA A 356 32.68 -0.89 16.77
N GLY A 357 31.79 -1.81 16.43
CA GLY A 357 31.44 -2.21 15.08
C GLY A 357 29.96 -1.99 14.89
N GLU A 358 29.55 -0.72 14.84
CA GLU A 358 28.24 -0.29 14.36
C GLU A 358 27.84 -1.15 13.17
N ALA A 359 26.77 -1.94 13.34
CA ALA A 359 26.10 -2.62 12.24
C ALA A 359 25.47 -1.53 11.35
N ARG A 360 26.30 -0.91 10.51
CA ARG A 360 25.90 0.11 9.55
C ARG A 360 24.95 -0.52 8.55
N LEU A 361 23.81 0.14 8.43
CA LEU A 361 22.73 -0.11 7.51
C LEU A 361 23.21 -0.31 6.07
N PRO A 362 22.39 -0.91 5.18
CA PRO A 362 22.32 -0.35 3.84
C PRO A 362 22.02 1.13 4.02
N GLY A 363 23.05 1.98 3.82
CA GLY A 363 23.03 3.37 4.27
C GLY A 363 21.78 4.11 3.81
N LEU A 364 21.40 5.16 4.54
CA LEU A 364 20.34 6.12 4.23
C LEU A 364 20.20 6.44 2.72
N PHE A 365 21.32 6.39 1.99
CA PHE A 365 21.41 6.33 0.55
C PHE A 365 20.37 5.42 -0.14
N TRP A 366 20.21 4.16 0.27
CA TRP A 366 19.28 3.21 -0.37
C TRP A 366 17.82 3.57 -0.15
N TRP A 367 17.48 4.12 1.01
CA TRP A 367 16.11 4.62 1.30
C TRP A 367 15.78 5.87 0.50
N ARG A 368 16.75 6.78 0.36
CA ARG A 368 16.64 7.94 -0.52
C ARG A 368 16.53 7.51 -1.99
N LEU A 369 17.31 6.52 -2.41
CA LEU A 369 17.26 5.95 -3.75
C LEU A 369 15.91 5.30 -4.03
N ALA A 370 15.36 4.54 -3.09
CA ALA A 370 14.04 3.93 -3.22
C ALA A 370 12.94 4.99 -3.33
N THR A 371 12.94 6.00 -2.44
CA THR A 371 11.94 7.06 -2.43
C THR A 371 11.97 7.89 -3.72
N GLY A 372 13.15 8.41 -4.08
CA GLY A 372 13.32 9.20 -5.30
C GLY A 372 13.06 8.36 -6.55
N GLY A 373 13.58 7.13 -6.59
CA GLY A 373 13.41 6.21 -7.71
C GLY A 373 11.96 5.82 -7.95
N LEU A 374 11.21 5.45 -6.90
CA LEU A 374 9.79 5.12 -7.01
C LEU A 374 8.95 6.33 -7.42
N ALA A 375 9.24 7.52 -6.89
CA ALA A 375 8.55 8.74 -7.29
C ALA A 375 8.83 9.09 -8.77
N LEU A 376 10.05 8.90 -9.24
CA LEU A 376 10.41 9.09 -10.65
C LEU A 376 9.74 8.05 -11.56
N LEU A 377 9.68 6.79 -11.14
CA LEU A 377 8.97 5.74 -11.88
C LEU A 377 7.46 6.03 -11.94
N ALA A 378 6.87 6.51 -10.84
CA ALA A 378 5.47 6.94 -10.81
C ALA A 378 5.22 8.10 -11.80
N ALA A 379 6.11 9.10 -11.80
CA ALA A 379 6.03 10.21 -12.74
C ALA A 379 6.24 9.74 -14.19
N ALA A 380 7.18 8.84 -14.46
CA ALA A 380 7.40 8.28 -15.80
C ALA A 380 6.19 7.48 -16.29
N ALA A 381 5.56 6.68 -15.41
CA ALA A 381 4.31 5.98 -15.72
C ALA A 381 3.16 6.97 -15.98
N ALA A 382 3.07 8.07 -15.22
CA ALA A 382 2.08 9.11 -15.45
C ALA A 382 2.29 9.85 -16.78
N VAL A 383 3.54 10.09 -17.18
CA VAL A 383 3.88 10.61 -18.51
C VAL A 383 3.48 9.62 -19.59
N ALA A 384 3.82 8.33 -19.44
CA ALA A 384 3.42 7.29 -20.38
C ALA A 384 1.90 7.20 -20.50
N ALA A 385 1.17 7.31 -19.39
CA ALA A 385 -0.29 7.34 -19.36
C ALA A 385 -0.86 8.55 -20.10
N ALA A 386 -0.31 9.74 -19.86
CA ALA A 386 -0.76 10.97 -20.52
C ALA A 386 -0.50 10.98 -22.03
N LEU A 387 0.58 10.32 -22.47
CA LEU A 387 0.99 10.25 -23.88
C LEU A 387 0.41 9.05 -24.65
N THR A 388 -0.26 8.12 -23.96
CA THR A 388 -0.88 6.96 -24.61
C THR A 388 -2.40 7.12 -24.68
N PRO A 389 -3.07 6.52 -25.68
CA PRO A 389 -4.51 6.59 -25.80
C PRO A 389 -5.21 6.01 -24.56
N VAL A 390 -6.11 6.80 -23.96
CA VAL A 390 -6.94 6.37 -22.81
C VAL A 390 -8.12 5.52 -23.29
N LEU A 391 -8.62 5.80 -24.48
CA LEU A 391 -9.68 5.05 -25.14
C LEU A 391 -9.12 4.40 -26.41
N ALA A 392 -9.64 3.24 -26.77
CA ALA A 392 -9.39 2.57 -28.04
C ALA A 392 -10.73 2.31 -28.74
N ALA A 393 -10.83 2.62 -30.03
CA ALA A 393 -12.02 2.32 -30.82
C ALA A 393 -11.98 0.86 -31.29
N ASN A 394 -13.13 0.20 -31.21
CA ASN A 394 -13.34 -1.11 -31.83
C ASN A 394 -13.84 -0.90 -33.28
N GLY A 395 -13.07 -0.20 -34.12
CA GLY A 395 -13.44 0.13 -35.51
C GLY A 395 -12.68 1.33 -36.08
N GLU A 396 -13.07 1.80 -37.26
CA GLU A 396 -12.46 2.95 -37.97
C GLU A 396 -12.91 4.33 -37.43
N THR A 397 -13.71 4.36 -36.36
CA THR A 397 -14.23 5.60 -35.80
C THR A 397 -13.14 6.39 -35.05
N PRO A 398 -13.07 7.71 -35.22
CA PRO A 398 -12.13 8.54 -34.48
C PRO A 398 -12.41 8.46 -32.97
N VAL A 399 -11.36 8.22 -32.19
CA VAL A 399 -11.44 8.12 -30.73
C VAL A 399 -11.49 9.53 -30.12
N PRO A 400 -12.46 9.83 -29.24
CA PRO A 400 -12.47 11.08 -28.49
C PRO A 400 -11.20 11.21 -27.64
N GLU A 401 -10.52 12.35 -27.72
CA GLU A 401 -9.39 12.63 -26.84
C GLU A 401 -9.88 12.88 -25.41
N THR A 402 -9.02 12.62 -24.43
CA THR A 402 -9.33 12.83 -23.00
C THR A 402 -8.53 14.01 -22.46
N PRO A 403 -9.11 15.22 -22.32
CA PRO A 403 -8.41 16.42 -21.86
C PRO A 403 -7.68 16.26 -20.52
N SER A 404 -8.22 15.44 -19.61
CA SER A 404 -7.62 15.15 -18.30
C SER A 404 -6.21 14.55 -18.37
N ARG A 405 -5.77 14.03 -19.53
CA ARG A 405 -4.39 13.55 -19.75
C ARG A 405 -3.35 14.65 -19.51
N TRP A 406 -3.67 15.91 -19.80
CA TRP A 406 -2.77 17.04 -19.57
C TRP A 406 -2.62 17.37 -18.09
N LEU A 407 -3.69 17.19 -17.30
CA LEU A 407 -3.61 17.31 -15.84
C LEU A 407 -2.72 16.22 -15.25
N LEU A 408 -2.78 14.99 -15.79
CA LEU A 408 -1.91 13.88 -15.36
C LEU A 408 -0.44 14.15 -15.72
N LEU A 409 -0.18 14.76 -16.88
CA LEU A 409 1.16 15.23 -17.24
C LEU A 409 1.66 16.31 -16.27
N GLY A 410 0.80 17.28 -15.93
CA GLY A 410 1.10 18.29 -14.92
C GLY A 410 1.44 17.67 -13.55
N ALA A 411 0.65 16.68 -13.12
CA ALA A 411 0.89 15.93 -11.89
C ALA A 411 2.24 15.19 -11.92
N ALA A 412 2.59 14.59 -13.06
CA ALA A 412 3.87 13.91 -13.26
C ALA A 412 5.05 14.87 -13.07
N VAL A 413 4.98 16.08 -13.63
CA VAL A 413 6.01 17.11 -13.47
C VAL A 413 6.12 17.56 -12.00
N VAL A 414 4.98 17.83 -11.36
CA VAL A 414 4.90 18.25 -9.96
C VAL A 414 5.50 17.19 -9.01
N LEU A 415 5.39 15.91 -9.34
CA LEU A 415 6.02 14.82 -8.59
C LEU A 415 7.51 14.60 -8.96
N ALA A 416 7.86 14.67 -10.24
CA ALA A 416 9.22 14.39 -10.72
C ALA A 416 10.26 15.39 -10.23
N VAL A 417 9.92 16.68 -10.21
CA VAL A 417 10.83 17.75 -9.80
C VAL A 417 11.34 17.55 -8.36
N PRO A 418 10.48 17.44 -7.32
CA PRO A 418 10.96 17.17 -5.97
C PRO A 418 11.62 15.79 -5.85
N ALA A 419 11.18 14.78 -6.61
CA ALA A 419 11.82 13.46 -6.61
C ALA A 419 13.30 13.52 -7.07
N LEU A 420 13.64 14.35 -8.07
CA LEU A 420 15.03 14.58 -8.48
C LEU A 420 15.86 15.22 -7.35
N PHE A 421 15.27 16.11 -6.56
CA PHE A 421 15.96 16.76 -5.44
C PHE A 421 16.15 15.85 -4.22
N VAL A 422 15.46 14.69 -4.14
CA VAL A 422 15.74 13.66 -3.11
C VAL A 422 17.18 13.14 -3.21
N PHE A 423 17.76 13.12 -4.43
CA PHE A 423 19.14 12.67 -4.63
C PHE A 423 20.19 13.71 -4.22
N VAL A 424 19.78 14.95 -3.95
CA VAL A 424 20.68 16.03 -3.52
C VAL A 424 20.75 16.02 -1.98
N PRO A 425 21.90 15.66 -1.35
CA PRO A 425 21.95 15.42 0.10
C PRO A 425 21.49 16.61 0.96
N ARG A 426 21.75 17.84 0.48
CA ARG A 426 21.36 19.09 1.18
C ARG A 426 19.87 19.40 1.11
N LEU A 427 19.18 18.89 0.09
CA LEU A 427 17.75 19.17 -0.15
C LEU A 427 16.88 17.94 0.12
N SER A 428 17.47 16.76 0.29
CA SER A 428 16.78 15.48 0.40
C SER A 428 15.63 15.48 1.42
N ALA A 429 15.88 15.95 2.64
CA ALA A 429 14.87 15.94 3.70
C ALA A 429 13.65 16.82 3.34
N PHE A 430 13.90 18.01 2.78
CA PHE A 430 12.84 18.91 2.33
C PHE A 430 12.11 18.34 1.11
N ALA A 431 12.85 17.94 0.08
CA ALA A 431 12.33 17.39 -1.16
C ALA A 431 11.46 16.14 -0.92
N ARG A 432 11.88 15.26 0.01
CA ARG A 432 11.11 14.09 0.43
C ARG A 432 9.79 14.47 1.09
N GLY A 433 9.78 15.49 1.96
CA GLY A 433 8.55 16.01 2.55
C GLY A 433 7.58 16.54 1.48
N VAL A 434 8.10 17.14 0.42
CA VAL A 434 7.31 17.56 -0.74
C VAL A 434 6.79 16.34 -1.53
N VAL A 435 7.62 15.33 -1.81
CA VAL A 435 7.22 14.07 -2.48
C VAL A 435 6.09 13.36 -1.73
N ALA A 436 6.15 13.34 -0.39
CA ALA A 436 5.12 12.76 0.46
C ALA A 436 3.75 13.46 0.36
N ALA A 437 3.68 14.65 -0.25
CA ALA A 437 2.45 15.37 -0.55
C ALA A 437 2.06 15.25 -2.04
N THR A 438 3.02 15.42 -2.96
CA THR A 438 2.74 15.57 -4.40
C THR A 438 2.21 14.30 -5.08
N TRP A 439 2.40 13.12 -4.47
CA TRP A 439 1.77 11.88 -4.95
C TRP A 439 0.24 11.98 -5.05
N ALA A 440 -0.39 12.78 -4.18
CA ALA A 440 -1.82 13.03 -4.20
C ALA A 440 -2.27 13.76 -5.48
N GLY A 441 -1.37 14.51 -6.13
CA GLY A 441 -1.63 15.09 -7.45
C GLY A 441 -1.81 14.03 -8.55
N VAL A 442 -1.06 12.92 -8.45
CA VAL A 442 -1.24 11.76 -9.36
C VAL A 442 -2.57 11.08 -9.10
N VAL A 443 -3.00 10.97 -7.83
CA VAL A 443 -4.34 10.45 -7.47
C VAL A 443 -5.46 11.32 -8.04
N LEU A 444 -5.35 12.63 -7.84
CA LEU A 444 -6.29 13.62 -8.37
C LEU A 444 -6.44 13.49 -9.88
N ALA A 445 -5.33 13.57 -10.61
CA ALA A 445 -5.36 13.58 -12.07
C ALA A 445 -5.67 12.19 -12.66
N GLY A 446 -5.15 11.13 -12.05
CA GLY A 446 -5.39 9.76 -12.49
C GLY A 446 -6.86 9.36 -12.33
N ALA A 447 -7.52 9.75 -11.24
CA ALA A 447 -8.96 9.51 -11.08
C ALA A 447 -9.79 10.23 -12.15
N ALA A 448 -9.41 11.45 -12.56
CA ALA A 448 -10.06 12.16 -13.66
C ALA A 448 -9.91 11.42 -15.01
N VAL A 449 -8.70 10.93 -15.31
CA VAL A 449 -8.44 10.11 -16.51
C VAL A 449 -9.23 8.81 -16.49
N LEU A 450 -9.26 8.11 -15.36
CA LEU A 450 -10.01 6.85 -15.22
C LEU A 450 -11.52 7.07 -15.27
N SER A 451 -12.02 8.17 -14.75
CA SER A 451 -13.44 8.53 -14.84
C SER A 451 -13.90 8.68 -16.29
N ALA A 452 -13.05 9.24 -17.16
CA ALA A 452 -13.36 9.33 -18.59
C ALA A 452 -13.45 7.93 -19.23
N ALA A 453 -12.51 7.04 -18.92
CA ALA A 453 -12.56 5.65 -19.39
C ALA A 453 -13.81 4.91 -18.90
N LEU A 454 -14.12 5.05 -17.60
CA LEU A 454 -15.28 4.42 -16.97
C LEU A 454 -16.60 4.91 -17.56
N SER A 455 -16.76 6.22 -17.75
CA SER A 455 -18.00 6.81 -18.30
C SER A 455 -18.35 6.26 -19.68
N VAL A 456 -17.34 5.94 -20.50
CA VAL A 456 -17.52 5.38 -21.85
C VAL A 456 -17.80 3.87 -21.78
N THR A 457 -17.26 3.15 -20.79
CA THR A 457 -17.54 1.72 -20.59
C THR A 457 -18.86 1.45 -19.88
N GLU A 458 -19.32 2.36 -19.01
CA GLU A 458 -20.56 2.23 -18.23
C GLU A 458 -21.82 2.49 -19.06
N ASP A 459 -21.75 3.28 -20.13
CA ASP A 459 -22.84 3.45 -21.11
C ASP A 459 -23.17 2.14 -21.90
N LYS A 460 -22.35 1.10 -21.68
CA LYS A 460 -22.61 -0.29 -22.10
C LYS A 460 -23.07 -1.23 -20.97
N ALA A 461 -23.06 -0.80 -19.71
CA ALA A 461 -23.20 -1.66 -18.54
C ALA A 461 -24.60 -1.68 -17.90
N VAL A 462 -25.54 -0.82 -18.33
CA VAL A 462 -26.93 -0.91 -17.90
C VAL A 462 -27.79 -1.31 -19.08
N ASP A 463 -28.04 -2.61 -19.20
CA ASP A 463 -29.21 -3.11 -19.91
C ASP A 463 -30.43 -2.91 -18.99
N PRO A 464 -31.39 -2.02 -19.29
CA PRO A 464 -32.62 -1.89 -18.50
C PRO A 464 -33.44 -3.20 -18.45
N ALA A 465 -33.10 -4.19 -19.29
CA ALA A 465 -33.60 -5.56 -19.18
C ALA A 465 -33.30 -6.23 -17.82
N LEU A 466 -32.26 -5.79 -17.08
CA LEU A 466 -31.96 -6.30 -15.74
C LEU A 466 -33.01 -5.90 -14.68
N PHE A 467 -33.92 -4.96 -15.00
CA PHE A 467 -35.03 -4.53 -14.15
C PHE A 467 -36.42 -4.91 -14.71
N GLY A 468 -36.49 -5.74 -15.76
CA GLY A 468 -37.75 -6.30 -16.24
C GLY A 468 -38.73 -5.29 -16.87
N VAL A 469 -38.22 -4.20 -17.44
CA VAL A 469 -39.03 -3.26 -18.23
C VAL A 469 -38.66 -3.41 -19.71
N ASP A 470 -39.56 -3.98 -20.50
CA ASP A 470 -39.44 -4.06 -21.96
C ASP A 470 -39.49 -2.65 -22.55
N LEU A 471 -38.34 -2.14 -23.01
CA LEU A 471 -38.29 -0.99 -23.92
C LEU A 471 -37.87 -1.43 -25.33
N PRO A 472 -38.44 -0.82 -26.38
CA PRO A 472 -38.24 -1.30 -27.75
C PRO A 472 -36.85 -0.94 -28.29
N LEU A 473 -36.16 -1.99 -28.78
CA LEU A 473 -35.00 -2.01 -29.70
C LEU A 473 -33.62 -1.58 -29.15
N PRO A 474 -32.57 -2.41 -29.34
CA PRO A 474 -31.19 -1.94 -29.26
C PRO A 474 -30.88 -1.14 -30.54
N SER A 475 -30.54 0.15 -30.38
CA SER A 475 -30.11 0.99 -31.50
C SER A 475 -28.84 0.39 -32.16
N PRO A 476 -28.78 0.30 -33.51
CA PRO A 476 -27.66 -0.31 -34.23
C PRO A 476 -26.35 0.51 -34.24
N ASP A 477 -26.34 1.71 -33.65
CA ASP A 477 -25.21 2.65 -33.72
C ASP A 477 -24.30 2.68 -32.47
N LYS A 478 -24.38 1.68 -31.57
CA LYS A 478 -23.53 1.64 -30.37
C LYS A 478 -22.08 1.23 -30.70
N VAL A 479 -21.31 2.18 -31.23
CA VAL A 479 -19.85 2.11 -31.42
C VAL A 479 -19.19 1.70 -30.09
N GLY A 480 -18.35 0.67 -30.12
CA GLY A 480 -17.65 0.21 -28.93
C GLY A 480 -16.31 0.88 -28.74
N TYR A 481 -16.13 1.52 -27.60
CA TYR A 481 -14.81 1.89 -27.10
C TYR A 481 -14.36 0.88 -26.03
N SER A 482 -13.06 0.64 -25.95
CA SER A 482 -12.39 -0.14 -24.91
C SER A 482 -11.33 0.72 -24.21
N ALA A 483 -10.83 0.27 -23.05
CA ALA A 483 -9.77 0.99 -22.37
C ALA A 483 -8.47 0.88 -23.19
N GLY A 484 -7.87 2.01 -23.51
CA GLY A 484 -6.58 2.07 -24.16
C GLY A 484 -5.42 1.86 -23.17
N PRO A 485 -4.18 1.74 -23.66
CA PRO A 485 -2.99 1.55 -22.82
C PRO A 485 -2.81 2.65 -21.75
N GLY A 486 -3.32 3.86 -21.99
CA GLY A 486 -3.26 4.97 -21.04
C GLY A 486 -3.94 4.67 -19.71
N VAL A 487 -5.00 3.87 -19.70
CA VAL A 487 -5.67 3.43 -18.47
C VAL A 487 -4.73 2.55 -17.64
N THR A 488 -4.05 1.58 -18.27
CA THR A 488 -3.12 0.69 -17.58
C THR A 488 -1.93 1.45 -16.99
N TRP A 489 -1.34 2.39 -17.75
CA TRP A 489 -0.26 3.24 -17.28
C TRP A 489 -0.71 4.17 -16.16
N THR A 490 -1.96 4.66 -16.20
CA THR A 490 -2.54 5.48 -15.12
C THR A 490 -2.59 4.68 -13.81
N PHE A 491 -2.99 3.40 -13.84
CA PHE A 491 -2.96 2.54 -12.66
C PHE A 491 -1.56 2.29 -12.13
N VAL A 492 -0.62 1.98 -13.02
CA VAL A 492 0.80 1.82 -12.65
C VAL A 492 1.31 3.09 -11.97
N ALA A 493 0.98 4.26 -12.51
CA ALA A 493 1.35 5.55 -11.94
C ALA A 493 0.72 5.78 -10.55
N LEU A 494 -0.58 5.57 -10.40
CA LEU A 494 -1.30 5.71 -9.12
C LEU A 494 -0.70 4.85 -8.02
N ALA A 495 -0.41 3.59 -8.35
CA ALA A 495 0.11 2.67 -7.39
C ALA A 495 1.59 2.95 -7.07
N LEU A 496 2.44 3.22 -8.06
CA LEU A 496 3.81 3.66 -7.80
C LEU A 496 3.86 4.95 -6.98
N ALA A 497 2.94 5.89 -7.21
CA ALA A 497 2.80 7.10 -6.41
C ALA A 497 2.45 6.79 -4.94
N ALA A 498 1.54 5.83 -4.71
CA ALA A 498 1.24 5.35 -3.37
C ALA A 498 2.47 4.66 -2.70
N VAL A 499 3.23 3.85 -3.44
CA VAL A 499 4.49 3.27 -2.90
C VAL A 499 5.50 4.37 -2.59
N ALA A 500 5.66 5.35 -3.48
CA ALA A 500 6.57 6.46 -3.29
C ALA A 500 6.22 7.28 -2.04
N ALA A 501 4.92 7.49 -1.78
CA ALA A 501 4.44 8.14 -0.56
C ALA A 501 4.83 7.35 0.70
N LEU A 502 4.59 6.03 0.70
CA LEU A 502 4.97 5.15 1.81
C LEU A 502 6.49 5.15 2.03
N ALA A 503 7.27 5.04 0.95
CA ALA A 503 8.73 5.10 0.99
C ALA A 503 9.22 6.45 1.55
N ALA A 504 8.57 7.57 1.18
CA ALA A 504 8.89 8.90 1.70
C ALA A 504 8.62 9.05 3.20
N VAL A 505 7.53 8.46 3.70
CA VAL A 505 7.21 8.41 5.14
C VAL A 505 8.25 7.57 5.88
N ILE A 506 8.49 6.34 5.40
CA ILE A 506 9.46 5.40 5.99
C ILE A 506 10.86 6.01 6.05
N THR A 507 11.31 6.60 4.94
CA THR A 507 12.62 7.26 4.88
C THR A 507 12.69 8.43 5.86
N GLY A 508 11.57 9.09 6.15
CA GLY A 508 11.51 10.12 7.18
C GLY A 508 11.62 9.62 8.61
N VAL A 509 11.05 8.45 8.90
CA VAL A 509 11.23 7.79 10.20
C VAL A 509 12.70 7.39 10.36
N VAL A 510 13.31 6.78 9.34
CA VAL A 510 14.73 6.39 9.37
C VAL A 510 15.66 7.61 9.54
N GLU A 511 15.38 8.72 8.84
CA GLU A 511 16.14 9.97 9.02
C GLU A 511 16.01 10.56 10.43
N ARG A 512 14.86 10.38 11.07
CA ARG A 512 14.65 10.81 12.46
C ARG A 512 15.47 9.96 13.42
N ASP A 513 15.39 8.64 13.27
CA ASP A 513 16.09 7.69 14.15
C ASP A 513 17.61 7.84 14.03
N ASP A 514 18.15 8.12 12.84
CA ASP A 514 19.58 8.37 12.63
C ASP A 514 20.03 9.76 13.17
N SER A 515 19.09 10.66 13.53
CA SER A 515 19.37 12.02 14.00
C SER A 515 19.15 12.26 15.50
N ASP A 516 18.52 11.31 16.20
CA ASP A 516 18.17 11.42 17.64
C ASP A 516 19.38 11.20 18.59
N ASP A 517 20.62 11.15 18.08
CA ASP A 517 21.85 11.26 18.89
C ASP A 517 22.07 12.68 19.46
N GLY A 518 21.18 13.64 19.18
CA GLY A 518 21.29 15.03 19.66
C GLY A 518 19.95 15.69 20.01
N GLY A 519 19.55 15.60 21.29
CA GLY A 519 18.75 16.64 21.98
C GLY A 519 17.22 16.57 21.85
N MET A 520 16.55 16.31 22.97
CA MET A 520 15.08 16.21 23.15
C MET A 520 14.30 17.56 23.07
N ASP A 521 14.87 18.65 22.59
CA ASP A 521 14.28 20.00 22.69
C ASP A 521 14.45 20.87 21.42
N GLU A 522 14.15 20.34 20.22
CA GLU A 522 14.01 21.22 19.05
C GLU A 522 12.71 22.04 19.12
N PRO A 523 12.74 23.36 18.84
CA PRO A 523 11.54 24.20 18.84
C PRO A 523 10.51 23.71 17.82
N ARG A 524 9.31 23.39 18.30
CA ARG A 524 8.15 23.06 17.44
C ARG A 524 7.73 24.30 16.64
N ALA A 525 7.09 24.08 15.48
CA ALA A 525 6.57 25.18 14.67
C ALA A 525 5.74 26.16 15.51
N ASN A 526 6.09 27.45 15.41
CA ASN A 526 5.57 28.53 16.25
C ASN A 526 4.05 28.71 16.05
N GLY A 527 3.32 29.11 17.10
CA GLY A 527 1.86 29.28 17.07
C GLY A 527 1.36 30.29 16.01
N ALA A 528 2.24 31.15 15.52
CA ALA A 528 1.98 32.09 14.42
C ALA A 528 1.63 31.41 13.07
N VAL A 529 1.96 30.14 12.87
CA VAL A 529 1.63 29.39 11.64
C VAL A 529 0.19 28.85 11.67
N LEU A 530 -0.47 28.82 12.84
CA LEU A 530 -1.79 28.20 12.98
C LEU A 530 -2.88 28.97 12.23
N THR A 531 -2.91 30.31 12.34
CA THR A 531 -3.90 31.14 11.64
C THR A 531 -3.87 30.97 10.12
N PRO A 532 -2.72 31.11 9.43
CA PRO A 532 -2.69 30.92 7.97
C PRO A 532 -2.95 29.46 7.57
N VAL A 533 -2.57 28.46 8.37
CA VAL A 533 -2.88 27.05 8.08
C VAL A 533 -4.39 26.78 8.16
N VAL A 534 -5.09 27.32 9.17
CA VAL A 534 -6.55 27.20 9.27
C VAL A 534 -7.23 27.90 8.09
N ALA A 535 -6.77 29.10 7.71
CA ALA A 535 -7.28 29.80 6.54
C ALA A 535 -7.07 28.99 5.25
N ALA A 536 -5.87 28.42 5.05
CA ALA A 536 -5.56 27.56 3.91
C ALA A 536 -6.41 26.27 3.89
N ALA A 537 -6.71 25.69 5.06
CA ALA A 537 -7.58 24.52 5.17
C ALA A 537 -9.02 24.83 4.72
N VAL A 538 -9.58 25.96 5.18
CA VAL A 538 -10.92 26.40 4.76
C VAL A 538 -10.98 26.68 3.26
N LEU A 539 -9.97 27.38 2.73
CA LEU A 539 -9.88 27.65 1.29
C LEU A 539 -9.70 26.37 0.48
N ALA A 540 -8.92 25.41 0.96
CA ALA A 540 -8.74 24.12 0.30
C ALA A 540 -10.05 23.32 0.23
N ILE A 541 -10.80 23.23 1.34
CA ILE A 541 -12.12 22.58 1.35
C ILE A 541 -13.04 23.21 0.30
N ALA A 542 -13.10 24.54 0.26
CA ALA A 542 -13.89 25.27 -0.72
C ALA A 542 -13.41 25.06 -2.17
N ALA A 543 -12.09 25.02 -2.41
CA ALA A 543 -11.49 24.82 -3.71
C ALA A 543 -11.73 23.40 -4.30
N PHE A 544 -11.70 22.37 -3.46
CA PHE A 544 -11.99 20.99 -3.87
C PHE A 544 -13.49 20.72 -3.99
N GLY A 545 -14.31 21.45 -3.23
CA GLY A 545 -15.76 21.34 -3.29
C GLY A 545 -16.42 22.06 -4.47
N THR A 546 -15.76 23.05 -5.07
CA THR A 546 -16.29 23.86 -6.18
C THR A 546 -15.54 23.62 -7.50
N PRO A 547 -16.19 23.85 -8.66
CA PRO A 547 -15.57 23.67 -9.97
C PRO A 547 -14.48 24.72 -10.23
N VAL A 548 -13.35 24.28 -10.79
CA VAL A 548 -12.22 25.16 -11.16
C VAL A 548 -12.47 25.89 -12.47
N PHE A 549 -13.19 25.27 -13.40
CA PHE A 549 -13.62 25.92 -14.63
C PHE A 549 -15.05 25.51 -14.97
N THR A 550 -15.70 26.30 -15.81
CA THR A 550 -17.03 26.03 -16.35
C THR A 550 -17.00 26.24 -17.86
N ALA A 551 -17.61 25.34 -18.61
CA ALA A 551 -17.77 25.45 -20.05
C ALA A 551 -19.20 25.02 -20.45
N PRO A 552 -19.77 25.58 -21.54
CA PRO A 552 -21.08 25.17 -22.04
C PRO A 552 -21.14 23.65 -22.32
N GLY A 553 -22.16 22.97 -21.79
CA GLY A 553 -22.35 21.52 -21.99
C GLY A 553 -21.39 20.61 -21.21
N TYR A 554 -20.51 21.17 -20.37
CA TYR A 554 -19.62 20.41 -19.51
C TYR A 554 -20.06 20.48 -18.04
N THR A 555 -20.32 19.32 -17.44
CA THR A 555 -20.56 19.20 -15.99
C THR A 555 -19.25 18.82 -15.30
N ALA A 556 -18.69 19.77 -14.56
CA ALA A 556 -17.46 19.55 -13.82
C ALA A 556 -17.71 18.63 -12.60
N PRO A 557 -16.90 17.58 -12.40
CA PRO A 557 -16.98 16.75 -11.20
C PRO A 557 -16.59 17.56 -9.97
N GLY A 558 -17.35 17.41 -8.89
CA GLY A 558 -17.12 18.11 -7.63
C GLY A 558 -17.49 17.27 -6.40
N LEU A 559 -17.10 17.73 -5.21
CA LEU A 559 -17.47 17.07 -3.95
C LEU A 559 -18.88 17.42 -3.48
N TRP A 560 -19.39 18.60 -3.84
CA TRP A 560 -20.72 19.09 -3.46
C TRP A 560 -21.69 19.16 -4.64
N SER A 561 -21.22 18.86 -5.84
CA SER A 561 -21.99 18.85 -7.08
C SER A 561 -22.08 17.42 -7.62
N ASP A 562 -21.92 17.23 -8.93
CA ASP A 562 -21.93 15.95 -9.63
C ASP A 562 -20.80 15.04 -9.12
N PHE A 563 -21.12 14.20 -8.13
CA PHE A 563 -20.17 13.31 -7.48
C PHE A 563 -20.01 12.02 -8.28
N GLY A 564 -18.88 11.86 -8.95
CA GLY A 564 -18.56 10.71 -9.79
C GLY A 564 -17.23 10.05 -9.45
N ALA A 565 -16.73 9.20 -10.35
CA ALA A 565 -15.45 8.51 -10.19
C ALA A 565 -14.27 9.51 -10.01
N ALA A 566 -14.26 10.61 -10.76
CA ALA A 566 -13.28 11.69 -10.61
C ALA A 566 -13.32 12.37 -9.21
N SER A 567 -14.49 12.43 -8.56
CA SER A 567 -14.66 13.06 -7.25
C SER A 567 -13.94 12.31 -6.13
N TRP A 568 -13.67 11.01 -6.29
CA TRP A 568 -12.80 10.26 -5.37
C TRP A 568 -11.35 10.75 -5.39
N GLY A 569 -10.84 11.16 -6.56
CA GLY A 569 -9.52 11.79 -6.67
C GLY A 569 -9.46 13.13 -5.94
N LEU A 570 -10.52 13.95 -6.07
CA LEU A 570 -10.67 15.21 -5.34
C LEU A 570 -10.68 14.98 -3.83
N LEU A 571 -11.46 14.00 -3.37
CA LEU A 571 -11.57 13.67 -1.95
C LEU A 571 -10.24 13.18 -1.39
N GLY A 572 -9.55 12.29 -2.12
CA GLY A 572 -8.23 11.79 -1.75
C GLY A 572 -7.19 12.90 -1.63
N ALA A 573 -7.13 13.80 -2.62
CA ALA A 573 -6.21 14.94 -2.59
C ALA A 573 -6.51 15.92 -1.44
N LEU A 574 -7.79 16.23 -1.22
CA LEU A 574 -8.23 17.08 -0.11
C LEU A 574 -7.85 16.45 1.24
N ALA A 575 -8.09 15.15 1.43
CA ALA A 575 -7.77 14.44 2.66
C ALA A 575 -6.26 14.47 2.95
N VAL A 576 -5.41 14.28 1.94
CA VAL A 576 -3.95 14.41 2.09
C VAL A 576 -3.55 15.83 2.48
N VAL A 577 -4.08 16.85 1.80
CA VAL A 577 -3.78 18.26 2.10
C VAL A 577 -4.19 18.63 3.54
N LEU A 578 -5.40 18.23 3.98
CA LEU A 578 -5.86 18.46 5.35
C LEU A 578 -5.04 17.69 6.38
N GLY A 579 -4.66 16.44 6.07
CA GLY A 579 -3.76 15.65 6.91
C GLY A 579 -2.40 16.32 7.09
N LEU A 580 -1.84 16.89 6.03
CA LEU A 580 -0.60 17.66 6.10
C LEU A 580 -0.76 18.91 6.97
N TYR A 581 -1.84 19.67 6.82
CA TYR A 581 -2.13 20.83 7.67
C TYR A 581 -2.26 20.47 9.16
N ALA A 582 -2.87 19.33 9.47
CA ALA A 582 -2.95 18.84 10.85
C ALA A 582 -1.57 18.45 11.41
N LEU A 583 -0.70 17.84 10.58
CA LEU A 583 0.65 17.44 10.97
C LEU A 583 1.60 18.63 11.14
N VAL A 584 1.42 19.71 10.37
CA VAL A 584 2.27 20.92 10.40
C VAL A 584 2.37 21.51 11.81
N VAL A 585 1.27 21.51 12.57
CA VAL A 585 1.21 22.07 13.94
C VAL A 585 2.15 21.34 14.91
N ARG A 586 2.46 20.07 14.64
CA ARG A 586 3.33 19.23 15.50
C ARG A 586 4.71 18.98 14.89
N SER A 587 5.00 19.57 13.74
CA SER A 587 6.22 19.29 12.97
C SER A 587 7.36 20.27 13.29
N ARG A 588 8.60 19.82 13.06
CA ARG A 588 9.81 20.67 13.02
C ARG A 588 9.70 21.69 11.87
N PRO A 589 10.32 22.88 11.96
CA PRO A 589 10.09 23.99 11.02
C PRO A 589 10.39 23.63 9.54
N ILE A 590 11.44 22.86 9.26
CA ILE A 590 11.78 22.42 7.90
C ILE A 590 10.74 21.41 7.37
N ALA A 591 10.32 20.46 8.20
CA ALA A 591 9.29 19.47 7.84
C ALA A 591 7.92 20.13 7.62
N ALA A 592 7.56 21.11 8.47
CA ALA A 592 6.38 21.93 8.32
C ALA A 592 6.39 22.71 6.99
N ALA A 593 7.51 23.36 6.66
CA ALA A 593 7.67 24.09 5.42
C ALA A 593 7.57 23.16 4.19
N ALA A 594 8.17 21.96 4.25
CA ALA A 594 8.08 20.97 3.18
C ALA A 594 6.64 20.48 2.95
N ALA A 595 5.90 20.18 4.03
CA ALA A 595 4.50 19.76 3.96
C ALA A 595 3.61 20.87 3.36
N LEU A 596 3.81 22.13 3.77
CA LEU A 596 3.07 23.27 3.26
C LEU A 596 3.39 23.59 1.80
N ALA A 597 4.66 23.48 1.40
CA ALA A 597 5.07 23.62 0.00
C ALA A 597 4.46 22.51 -0.87
N GLY A 598 4.46 21.27 -0.38
CA GLY A 598 3.80 20.14 -1.04
C GLY A 598 2.29 20.33 -1.19
N ALA A 599 1.60 20.78 -0.14
CA ALA A 599 0.18 21.12 -0.19
C ALA A 599 -0.10 22.25 -1.20
N ALA A 600 0.74 23.28 -1.24
CA ALA A 600 0.63 24.36 -2.21
C ALA A 600 0.80 23.88 -3.66
N LEU A 601 1.67 22.90 -3.91
CA LEU A 601 1.83 22.30 -5.24
C LEU A 601 0.59 21.50 -5.67
N VAL A 602 -0.03 20.73 -4.76
CA VAL A 602 -1.28 20.00 -5.04
C VAL A 602 -2.43 20.97 -5.31
N LEU A 603 -2.54 22.06 -4.55
CA LEU A 603 -3.52 23.11 -4.78
C LEU A 603 -3.26 23.89 -6.08
N GLY A 604 -1.99 24.15 -6.39
CA GLY A 604 -1.57 24.73 -7.66
C GLY A 604 -1.94 23.84 -8.85
N LEU A 605 -1.78 22.52 -8.71
CA LEU A 605 -2.23 21.55 -9.70
C LEU A 605 -3.76 21.58 -9.87
N ARG A 606 -4.53 21.69 -8.78
CA ARG A 606 -5.99 21.89 -8.84
C ARG A 606 -6.33 23.18 -9.61
N ALA A 607 -5.62 24.29 -9.37
CA ALA A 607 -5.84 25.52 -10.13
C ALA A 607 -5.42 25.39 -11.61
N ALA A 608 -4.38 24.61 -11.90
CA ALA A 608 -3.86 24.36 -13.25
C ALA A 608 -4.82 23.55 -14.14
N GLU A 609 -5.90 22.99 -13.58
CA GLU A 609 -6.95 22.33 -14.35
C GLU A 609 -7.62 23.27 -15.36
N LEU A 610 -7.79 24.56 -15.04
CA LEU A 610 -8.33 25.54 -16.00
C LEU A 610 -7.46 25.63 -17.28
N PRO A 611 -6.16 25.96 -17.21
CA PRO A 611 -5.33 26.07 -18.42
C PRO A 611 -5.00 24.72 -19.08
N LEU A 612 -4.95 23.62 -18.32
CA LEU A 612 -4.55 22.30 -18.85
C LEU A 612 -5.72 21.47 -19.40
N VAL A 613 -6.91 21.59 -18.81
CA VAL A 613 -8.10 20.81 -19.18
C VAL A 613 -9.15 21.73 -19.76
N GLY A 614 -9.40 22.86 -19.11
CA GLY A 614 -10.40 23.83 -19.55
C GLY A 614 -10.11 24.45 -20.92
N SER A 615 -8.85 24.54 -21.37
CA SER A 615 -8.49 25.09 -22.69
C SER A 615 -8.95 24.24 -23.87
N GLU A 616 -9.25 22.96 -23.64
CA GLU A 616 -9.79 22.03 -24.65
C GLU A 616 -11.32 22.16 -24.80
N TYR A 617 -11.97 22.96 -23.95
CA TYR A 617 -13.41 23.21 -24.00
C TYR A 617 -13.70 24.63 -24.48
N ASP A 618 -14.43 24.75 -25.60
CA ASP A 618 -14.85 26.04 -26.14
C ASP A 618 -15.70 26.81 -25.13
N GLY A 619 -15.39 28.10 -24.94
CA GLY A 619 -16.10 28.97 -23.99
C GLY A 619 -15.76 28.72 -22.51
N SER A 620 -14.69 27.99 -22.22
CA SER A 620 -14.21 27.76 -20.85
C SER A 620 -13.84 29.07 -20.13
N SER A 621 -14.29 29.19 -18.89
CA SER A 621 -14.02 30.33 -18.01
C SER A 621 -13.68 29.89 -16.59
N ALA A 622 -12.96 30.75 -15.87
CA ALA A 622 -12.53 30.48 -14.50
C ALA A 622 -13.74 30.37 -13.55
N GLY A 623 -13.89 29.21 -12.92
CA GLY A 623 -14.85 28.99 -11.85
C GLY A 623 -14.34 29.54 -10.52
N ILE A 624 -15.22 29.54 -9.51
CA ILE A 624 -14.87 30.02 -8.16
C ILE A 624 -13.75 29.16 -7.55
N GLY A 625 -13.72 27.86 -7.85
CA GLY A 625 -12.70 26.92 -7.35
C GLY A 625 -11.28 27.28 -7.78
N PHE A 626 -11.09 27.90 -8.95
CA PHE A 626 -9.78 28.35 -9.43
C PHE A 626 -9.15 29.37 -8.48
N TRP A 627 -9.91 30.41 -8.13
CA TRP A 627 -9.43 31.49 -7.26
C TRP A 627 -9.20 31.00 -5.83
N LEU A 628 -10.07 30.12 -5.34
CA LEU A 628 -9.93 29.50 -4.02
C LEU A 628 -8.70 28.59 -3.94
N ALA A 629 -8.44 27.78 -4.97
CA ALA A 629 -7.25 26.92 -5.06
C ALA A 629 -5.97 27.75 -5.09
N LEU A 630 -5.94 28.82 -5.90
CA LEU A 630 -4.81 29.73 -5.99
C LEU A 630 -4.57 30.46 -4.67
N GLY A 631 -5.63 30.97 -4.03
CA GLY A 631 -5.58 31.59 -2.71
C GLY A 631 -5.04 30.64 -1.64
N ALA A 632 -5.56 29.41 -1.60
CA ALA A 632 -5.08 28.39 -0.67
C ALA A 632 -3.59 28.07 -0.89
N ALA A 633 -3.14 27.95 -2.15
CA ALA A 633 -1.74 27.71 -2.49
C ALA A 633 -0.84 28.86 -2.00
N VAL A 634 -1.22 30.11 -2.24
CA VAL A 634 -0.48 31.30 -1.80
C VAL A 634 -0.40 31.36 -0.27
N VAL A 635 -1.52 31.14 0.44
CA VAL A 635 -1.55 31.15 1.91
C VAL A 635 -0.65 30.04 2.48
N SER A 636 -0.63 28.86 1.86
CA SER A 636 0.25 27.76 2.28
C SER A 636 1.73 28.08 2.06
N LEU A 637 2.10 28.76 0.97
CA LEU A 637 3.48 29.23 0.76
C LEU A 637 3.89 30.31 1.76
N VAL A 638 2.99 31.24 2.10
CA VAL A 638 3.23 32.24 3.15
C VAL A 638 3.44 31.55 4.51
N ALA A 639 2.59 30.58 4.85
CA ALA A 639 2.73 29.78 6.07
C ALA A 639 4.07 29.00 6.09
N ALA A 640 4.50 28.46 4.95
CA ALA A 640 5.80 27.78 4.82
C ALA A 640 6.96 28.75 5.10
N GLY A 641 6.91 29.96 4.54
CA GLY A 641 7.89 31.01 4.80
C GLY A 641 7.94 31.43 6.27
N MET A 642 6.78 31.54 6.92
CA MET A 642 6.67 31.84 8.35
C MET A 642 7.27 30.72 9.22
N ALA A 643 7.06 29.45 8.86
CA ALA A 643 7.62 28.31 9.58
C ALA A 643 9.16 28.33 9.57
N VAL A 644 9.77 28.70 8.43
CA VAL A 644 11.25 28.84 8.31
C VAL A 644 11.76 30.12 8.98
N ALA A 645 11.04 31.23 8.86
CA ALA A 645 11.47 32.49 9.47
C ALA A 645 11.39 32.47 11.00
N GLY A 646 10.44 31.72 11.56
CA GLY A 646 10.28 31.54 13.00
C GLY A 646 11.45 30.80 13.65
N SER A 647 12.09 29.84 12.94
CA SER A 647 13.22 29.09 13.48
C SER A 647 14.49 29.94 13.60
N ARG A 648 14.68 30.92 12.71
CA ARG A 648 15.84 31.83 12.71
C ARG A 648 15.78 32.94 13.76
N ARG A 649 14.64 33.12 14.43
CA ARG A 649 14.47 34.12 15.51
C ARG A 649 14.61 33.53 16.91
N SER A 650 14.60 32.20 17.01
CA SER A 650 14.79 31.45 18.26
C SER A 650 16.23 30.99 18.47
N GLU A 651 17.06 31.02 17.42
CA GLU A 651 18.52 31.06 17.48
C GLU A 651 18.99 32.50 17.72
#